data_AF-A0A2I9LPE3-F1
#
_entry.id   AF-A0A2I9LPE3-F1
#
_cell.length_a   1.000
_cell.length_b   1.000
_cell.length_c   1.000
_cell.angle_alpha   90.00
_cell.angle_beta   90.00
_cell.angle_gamma   90.00
#
_symmetry.space_group_name_H-M   'P 1'
#
loop_
_entity.id
_entity.type
_entity.pdbx_description
1 polymer ?
#
loop_
_entity_poly.entity_id
_entity_poly.type
_entity_poly.pdbx_seq_one_letter_code
_entity_poly.pdbx_strand_id
1 'polypeptide(L)'
;MSSTVKTTTKYVYRSSGTSGDVSVEYGTDLGALTRLEDKIRLLQEDLEFERELRQKIEREKSELTVQLFSVSDRLEEAEGSSETNVELNKRRDAELAKLRKLLEDVHLESEETAHHLRKKHQEAISEMQDQVDMANKAKAKVEKEKQKIQAELFELLAQVESAHKEKLTAHKTVEKLEITIHELNVRIEELSRTVTEVTAQRARFSSENIELSKEVQEYKISLENVNHLKGQLASQLEESRRRLEDEERRRVSVEQQVHTLEMELESIKVQLEEESEIRLDTERQLSKVTGDASTWKSKYETECMAHADEVEELRRKMTQRFTEYEEQLESLLNKCSNLEKQKSRLQSEVEVLIMDLEKATTHAQTLEKRCITVEKINNDLKVRVEELVVLLEQAQRDARNRAAELQKLQHEYDKLKEQRDHLARDNKKLADDLNDTRLKLSDAERRMHEMEVEIKRLENEREELSSAYREAEALRKQEEAKAMRLTAELTQVRHEYEKRLIAKEEEIESLRKQMQIEIEQLSQRVAEAEAKVKTEVARIKKKMQVQITELEMSLDVANKQNIDLQKTIKKQSLQITELQAHYDEIHRQLQQTVDQLGVSQRRCQALQAELEETRVNLEQALRARRMLEQQIEEVTSRINELTTINVNLTSAKSKLEAEFMSLQSDYEEINKELRISDERYNRVQIELKSTKDVLIEEQERLVKIEQIKKSLEMEVHNLTVRIEEVEANALAGGKRVVSKLESRIRDIEIELEEEKRRHVETQKVLRKKEYRIKELIVQAEEDHQAITILNDSVDKLSEKCKMYKRQLVEQEGMSQQSLTRVRRFQRELEAAEERADQAESNLSLIRAKHRSWVTTSQIPGGLKQVIVTEETSSTTSQY
;
A
#
# COMPACT_ATOMS: atom_id res chain seq x y z
N MET A 1 88.93 88.26 -38.55
CA MET A 1 88.86 89.74 -38.68
C MET A 1 89.71 90.27 -37.53
N SER A 2 90.90 90.85 -37.75
CA SER A 2 91.18 92.19 -38.32
C SER A 2 90.57 93.31 -37.46
N SER A 3 91.29 94.36 -37.04
CA SER A 3 92.50 94.96 -37.63
C SER A 3 93.55 95.48 -36.61
N THR A 4 94.68 95.96 -37.13
CA THR A 4 95.83 96.58 -36.42
C THR A 4 95.88 98.09 -36.69
N VAL A 5 96.61 98.88 -35.88
CA VAL A 5 97.34 100.10 -36.34
C VAL A 5 98.42 100.51 -35.31
N LYS A 6 99.48 101.20 -35.77
CA LYS A 6 100.52 101.92 -34.99
C LYS A 6 100.64 103.35 -35.52
N THR A 7 101.16 104.28 -34.72
CA THR A 7 101.74 105.55 -35.20
C THR A 7 102.90 106.02 -34.33
N THR A 8 103.78 106.89 -34.86
CA THR A 8 105.05 107.31 -34.23
C THR A 8 105.54 108.62 -34.86
N THR A 9 106.10 109.56 -34.08
CA THR A 9 106.80 110.76 -34.59
C THR A 9 107.95 111.20 -33.67
N LYS A 10 108.88 112.04 -34.17
CA LYS A 10 110.24 112.30 -33.62
C LYS A 10 110.83 113.60 -34.23
N TYR A 11 111.56 114.44 -33.48
CA TYR A 11 112.49 115.49 -34.02
C TYR A 11 113.61 115.91 -33.03
N VAL A 12 114.60 116.73 -33.46
CA VAL A 12 115.97 116.90 -32.87
C VAL A 12 116.60 118.29 -33.18
N TYR A 13 117.73 118.67 -32.52
CA TYR A 13 118.74 119.75 -32.82
C TYR A 13 118.46 121.22 -32.35
N ARG A 14 119.42 122.17 -32.12
CA ARG A 14 120.92 122.28 -32.17
C ARG A 14 121.47 123.33 -31.12
N SER A 15 122.67 123.93 -31.29
CA SER A 15 123.53 124.62 -30.28
C SER A 15 124.26 125.92 -30.77
N SER A 16 125.05 126.58 -29.88
CA SER A 16 126.02 127.73 -30.07
C SER A 16 125.44 129.17 -30.22
N GLY A 17 126.16 130.29 -29.93
CA GLY A 17 127.51 130.54 -29.33
C GLY A 17 128.04 132.01 -29.51
N THR A 18 129.27 132.30 -29.04
CA THR A 18 130.18 133.47 -29.37
C THR A 18 129.97 134.90 -28.77
N SER A 19 130.90 135.82 -29.06
CA SER A 19 131.33 137.02 -28.27
C SER A 19 131.79 138.23 -29.14
N GLY A 20 132.12 139.40 -28.55
CA GLY A 20 132.63 140.60 -29.26
C GLY A 20 133.41 141.61 -28.38
N ASP A 21 134.11 142.59 -28.99
CA ASP A 21 135.17 143.48 -28.43
C ASP A 21 135.25 144.82 -29.23
N VAL A 22 136.01 145.87 -28.80
CA VAL A 22 136.66 146.98 -29.60
C VAL A 22 137.19 148.21 -28.78
N SER A 23 138.31 148.78 -29.27
CA SER A 23 139.09 150.02 -28.91
C SER A 23 138.30 151.35 -28.80
N VAL A 24 138.67 152.39 -28.01
CA VAL A 24 139.95 153.14 -27.73
C VAL A 24 140.36 154.17 -28.80
N GLU A 25 140.42 155.47 -28.44
CA GLU A 25 141.46 156.44 -28.86
C GLU A 25 141.51 157.74 -28.01
N TYR A 26 142.38 158.70 -28.34
CA TYR A 26 143.18 159.50 -27.37
C TYR A 26 143.20 161.04 -27.56
N GLY A 27 143.65 161.78 -26.54
CA GLY A 27 144.04 163.21 -26.63
C GLY A 27 143.84 164.04 -25.34
N THR A 28 144.63 163.86 -24.28
CA THR A 28 145.88 164.61 -23.97
C THR A 28 145.76 166.14 -23.89
N ASP A 29 145.57 166.67 -22.68
CA ASP A 29 146.03 168.02 -22.29
C ASP A 29 146.76 167.93 -20.95
N LEU A 30 147.95 168.54 -20.86
CA LEU A 30 149.01 168.13 -19.94
C LEU A 30 148.83 168.67 -18.50
N GLY A 31 147.84 169.54 -18.28
CA GLY A 31 147.41 169.97 -16.94
C GLY A 31 146.50 168.97 -16.20
N ALA A 32 146.01 167.93 -16.88
CA ALA A 32 145.08 166.96 -16.30
C ALA A 32 145.77 165.82 -15.52
N LEU A 33 147.05 165.56 -15.78
CA LEU A 33 147.73 164.30 -15.40
C LEU A 33 147.69 164.04 -13.88
N THR A 34 148.12 164.99 -13.05
CA THR A 34 148.15 164.84 -11.59
C THR A 34 146.77 164.73 -10.93
N ARG A 35 145.71 165.29 -11.55
CA ARG A 35 144.33 165.09 -11.09
C ARG A 35 143.75 163.75 -11.55
N LEU A 36 144.30 163.17 -12.62
CA LEU A 36 143.96 161.82 -13.07
C LEU A 36 144.71 160.77 -12.27
N GLU A 37 145.94 160.99 -11.84
CA GLU A 37 146.73 160.06 -11.01
C GLU A 37 146.05 159.82 -9.64
N ASP A 38 145.68 160.87 -8.91
CA ASP A 38 144.90 160.74 -7.65
C ASP A 38 143.55 160.04 -7.88
N LYS A 39 142.88 160.32 -9.02
CA LYS A 39 141.59 159.71 -9.34
C LYS A 39 141.71 158.25 -9.79
N ILE A 40 142.79 157.88 -10.48
CA ILE A 40 143.13 156.49 -10.83
C ILE A 40 143.38 155.70 -9.57
N ARG A 41 144.10 156.25 -8.59
CA ARG A 41 144.33 155.59 -7.30
C ARG A 41 143.02 155.34 -6.54
N LEU A 42 142.13 156.34 -6.43
CA LEU A 42 140.81 156.15 -5.83
C LEU A 42 139.98 155.07 -6.56
N LEU A 43 139.98 155.08 -7.89
CA LEU A 43 139.29 154.06 -8.69
C LEU A 43 139.94 152.66 -8.62
N GLN A 44 141.22 152.56 -8.24
CA GLN A 44 141.88 151.28 -7.95
C GLN A 44 141.46 150.74 -6.58
N GLU A 45 141.43 151.60 -5.55
CA GLU A 45 140.96 151.24 -4.21
C GLU A 45 139.46 150.83 -4.24
N ASP A 46 138.61 151.53 -5.00
CA ASP A 46 137.20 151.14 -5.26
C ASP A 46 137.08 149.78 -5.99
N LEU A 47 137.92 149.53 -7.01
CA LEU A 47 137.88 148.29 -7.81
C LEU A 47 138.32 147.06 -7.02
N GLU A 48 139.27 147.21 -6.08
CA GLU A 48 139.65 146.14 -5.16
C GLU A 48 138.53 145.82 -4.18
N PHE A 49 137.82 146.84 -3.66
CA PHE A 49 136.65 146.65 -2.80
C PHE A 49 135.48 145.95 -3.52
N GLU A 50 135.21 146.27 -4.79
CA GLU A 50 134.19 145.56 -5.59
C GLU A 50 134.55 144.07 -5.78
N ARG A 51 135.84 143.76 -5.95
CA ARG A 51 136.32 142.38 -6.11
C ARG A 51 136.16 141.55 -4.84
N GLU A 52 136.44 142.11 -3.67
CA GLU A 52 136.18 141.42 -2.39
C GLU A 52 134.68 141.15 -2.18
N LEU A 53 133.82 142.13 -2.50
CA LEU A 53 132.36 141.98 -2.42
C LEU A 53 131.84 140.86 -3.33
N ARG A 54 132.28 140.80 -4.59
CA ARG A 54 131.91 139.69 -5.50
C ARG A 54 132.34 138.33 -4.93
N GLN A 55 133.56 138.23 -4.39
CA GLN A 55 134.07 136.97 -3.85
C GLN A 55 133.36 136.53 -2.55
N LYS A 56 132.69 137.44 -1.82
CA LYS A 56 131.74 137.06 -0.76
C LYS A 56 130.43 136.52 -1.33
N ILE A 57 129.83 137.26 -2.27
CA ILE A 57 128.54 136.90 -2.88
C ILE A 57 128.61 135.52 -3.57
N GLU A 58 129.73 135.19 -4.22
CA GLU A 58 129.91 133.86 -4.84
C GLU A 58 130.04 132.73 -3.82
N ARG A 59 130.59 132.97 -2.62
CA ARG A 59 130.59 131.99 -1.51
C ARG A 59 129.19 131.79 -0.97
N GLU A 60 128.48 132.86 -0.60
CA GLU A 60 127.09 132.80 -0.11
C GLU A 60 126.16 132.11 -1.11
N LYS A 61 126.31 132.39 -2.40
CA LYS A 61 125.58 131.71 -3.48
C LYS A 61 125.89 130.21 -3.53
N SER A 62 127.15 129.80 -3.32
CA SER A 62 127.51 128.37 -3.29
C SER A 62 126.92 127.64 -2.09
N GLU A 63 126.93 128.26 -0.90
CA GLU A 63 126.35 127.69 0.32
C GLU A 63 124.82 127.57 0.22
N LEU A 64 124.13 128.61 -0.27
CA LEU A 64 122.70 128.58 -0.54
C LEU A 64 122.32 127.50 -1.57
N THR A 65 123.17 127.26 -2.57
CA THR A 65 122.94 126.19 -3.57
C THR A 65 123.00 124.80 -2.91
N VAL A 66 123.97 124.55 -2.01
CA VAL A 66 124.08 123.29 -1.27
C VAL A 66 122.90 123.09 -0.30
N GLN A 67 122.46 124.15 0.38
CA GLN A 67 121.26 124.09 1.22
C GLN A 67 119.99 123.76 0.41
N LEU A 68 119.85 124.31 -0.79
CA LEU A 68 118.71 124.06 -1.66
C LEU A 68 118.66 122.59 -2.11
N PHE A 69 119.79 121.99 -2.50
CA PHE A 69 119.87 120.54 -2.75
C PHE A 69 119.48 119.72 -1.51
N SER A 70 120.03 120.03 -0.33
CA SER A 70 119.70 119.29 0.89
C SER A 70 118.23 119.41 1.33
N VAL A 71 117.53 120.48 0.94
CA VAL A 71 116.07 120.61 1.13
C VAL A 71 115.30 119.82 0.07
N SER A 72 115.81 119.75 -1.17
CA SER A 72 115.20 119.00 -2.27
C SER A 72 115.25 117.48 -2.03
N ASP A 73 116.41 116.94 -1.62
CA ASP A 73 116.58 115.51 -1.31
C ASP A 73 115.59 115.06 -0.22
N ARG A 74 115.40 115.90 0.81
CA ARG A 74 114.47 115.65 1.92
C ARG A 74 112.99 115.82 1.52
N LEU A 75 112.71 116.49 0.41
CA LEU A 75 111.38 116.53 -0.18
C LEU A 75 111.09 115.24 -0.96
N GLU A 76 112.03 114.75 -1.77
CA GLU A 76 111.89 113.47 -2.49
C GLU A 76 111.74 112.28 -1.52
N GLU A 77 112.51 112.23 -0.42
CA GLU A 77 112.32 111.21 0.64
C GLU A 77 110.92 111.29 1.27
N ALA A 78 110.41 112.52 1.51
CA ALA A 78 109.08 112.72 2.08
C ALA A 78 107.96 112.31 1.10
N GLU A 79 108.10 112.63 -0.19
CA GLU A 79 107.14 112.26 -1.23
C GLU A 79 107.09 110.73 -1.43
N GLY A 80 108.23 110.05 -1.50
CA GLY A 80 108.28 108.57 -1.54
C GLY A 80 107.67 107.90 -0.29
N SER A 81 107.80 108.53 0.89
CA SER A 81 107.11 108.08 2.10
C SER A 81 105.59 108.29 2.06
N SER A 82 105.12 109.27 1.28
CA SER A 82 103.69 109.53 1.07
C SER A 82 103.07 108.52 0.09
N GLU A 83 103.72 108.26 -1.04
CA GLU A 83 103.24 107.31 -2.05
C GLU A 83 103.09 105.88 -1.49
N THR A 84 104.09 105.41 -0.74
CA THR A 84 104.06 104.09 -0.10
C THR A 84 102.93 103.94 0.94
N ASN A 85 102.60 105.00 1.68
CA ASN A 85 101.43 105.02 2.57
C ASN A 85 100.10 105.02 1.79
N VAL A 86 100.03 105.72 0.64
CA VAL A 86 98.85 105.69 -0.25
C VAL A 86 98.65 104.29 -0.85
N GLU A 87 99.70 103.58 -1.24
CA GLU A 87 99.60 102.18 -1.70
C GLU A 87 99.16 101.21 -0.61
N LEU A 88 99.69 101.36 0.62
CA LEU A 88 99.27 100.57 1.78
C LEU A 88 97.77 100.77 2.09
N ASN A 89 97.29 102.00 2.06
CA ASN A 89 95.86 102.28 2.25
C ASN A 89 95.01 101.66 1.12
N LYS A 90 95.40 101.80 -0.15
CA LYS A 90 94.72 101.14 -1.28
C LYS A 90 94.65 99.62 -1.12
N ARG A 91 95.69 98.97 -0.58
CA ARG A 91 95.65 97.53 -0.26
C ARG A 91 94.68 97.22 0.87
N ARG A 92 94.71 97.98 1.98
CA ARG A 92 93.76 97.81 3.09
C ARG A 92 92.31 98.00 2.65
N ASP A 93 92.02 99.00 1.81
CA ASP A 93 90.68 99.23 1.27
C ASP A 93 90.22 98.09 0.35
N ALA A 94 91.11 97.55 -0.49
CA ALA A 94 90.82 96.39 -1.33
C ALA A 94 90.61 95.10 -0.52
N GLU A 95 91.34 94.91 0.58
CA GLU A 95 91.15 93.79 1.50
C GLU A 95 89.86 93.94 2.32
N LEU A 96 89.55 95.14 2.82
CA LEU A 96 88.28 95.45 3.48
C LEU A 96 87.08 95.25 2.54
N ALA A 97 87.19 95.61 1.27
CA ALA A 97 86.16 95.34 0.27
C ALA A 97 85.94 93.84 0.05
N LYS A 98 87.03 93.05 -0.05
CA LYS A 98 86.94 91.58 -0.15
C LYS A 98 86.34 90.94 1.10
N LEU A 99 86.74 91.39 2.29
CA LEU A 99 86.23 90.88 3.56
C LEU A 99 84.76 91.23 3.77
N ARG A 100 84.31 92.42 3.35
CA ARG A 100 82.88 92.78 3.33
C ARG A 100 82.10 91.87 2.39
N LYS A 101 82.57 91.65 1.16
CA LYS A 101 81.88 90.74 0.23
C LYS A 101 81.82 89.30 0.76
N LEU A 102 82.92 88.78 1.33
CA LEU A 102 82.93 87.46 1.97
C LEU A 102 81.96 87.37 3.16
N LEU A 103 81.80 88.46 3.92
CA LEU A 103 80.81 88.52 5.01
C LEU A 103 79.37 88.55 4.47
N GLU A 104 79.11 89.28 3.39
CA GLU A 104 77.81 89.30 2.69
C GLU A 104 77.48 87.93 2.06
N ASP A 105 78.44 87.31 1.37
CA ASP A 105 78.29 85.99 0.75
C ASP A 105 78.01 84.90 1.81
N VAL A 106 78.75 84.88 2.92
CA VAL A 106 78.54 83.95 4.06
C VAL A 106 77.24 84.26 4.80
N HIS A 107 76.84 85.53 4.92
CA HIS A 107 75.56 85.87 5.53
C HIS A 107 74.39 85.39 4.67
N LEU A 108 74.46 85.56 3.34
CA LEU A 108 73.47 85.04 2.40
C LEU A 108 73.36 83.50 2.48
N GLU A 109 74.49 82.79 2.52
CA GLU A 109 74.52 81.33 2.70
C GLU A 109 73.90 80.91 4.05
N SER A 110 74.11 81.70 5.12
CA SER A 110 73.45 81.48 6.42
C SER A 110 71.94 81.73 6.40
N GLU A 111 71.46 82.69 5.59
CA GLU A 111 70.03 82.96 5.42
C GLU A 111 69.36 81.91 4.54
N GLU A 112 69.98 81.48 3.44
CA GLU A 112 69.47 80.41 2.58
C GLU A 112 69.40 79.08 3.33
N THR A 113 70.45 78.70 4.06
CA THR A 113 70.44 77.47 4.89
C THR A 113 69.40 77.55 6.01
N ALA A 114 69.27 78.70 6.69
CA ALA A 114 68.22 78.91 7.70
C ALA A 114 66.80 78.86 7.10
N HIS A 115 66.59 79.41 5.90
CA HIS A 115 65.32 79.32 5.18
C HIS A 115 65.01 77.87 4.75
N HIS A 116 66.01 77.15 4.23
CA HIS A 116 65.87 75.76 3.82
C HIS A 116 65.57 74.83 5.02
N LEU A 117 66.19 75.07 6.17
CA LEU A 117 65.88 74.39 7.43
C LEU A 117 64.46 74.71 7.93
N ARG A 118 64.04 75.98 7.93
CA ARG A 118 62.66 76.36 8.28
C ARG A 118 61.63 75.69 7.36
N LYS A 119 61.90 75.65 6.05
CA LYS A 119 61.04 74.98 5.06
C LYS A 119 60.92 73.48 5.35
N LYS A 120 62.04 72.76 5.50
CA LYS A 120 62.03 71.32 5.85
C LYS A 120 61.33 71.04 7.18
N HIS A 121 61.48 71.92 8.17
CA HIS A 121 60.80 71.78 9.45
C HIS A 121 59.29 72.01 9.33
N GLN A 122 58.86 72.98 8.52
CA GLN A 122 57.44 73.23 8.22
C GLN A 122 56.80 72.08 7.41
N GLU A 123 57.55 71.49 6.47
CA GLU A 123 57.14 70.31 5.70
C GLU A 123 56.97 69.09 6.64
N ALA A 124 57.94 68.83 7.52
CA ALA A 124 57.85 67.77 8.52
C ALA A 124 56.71 68.00 9.54
N ILE A 125 56.45 69.25 9.95
CA ILE A 125 55.30 69.59 10.80
C ILE A 125 53.98 69.30 10.06
N SER A 126 53.88 69.61 8.76
CA SER A 126 52.70 69.29 7.96
C SER A 126 52.50 67.78 7.83
N GLU A 127 53.56 67.02 7.55
CA GLU A 127 53.49 65.56 7.43
C GLU A 127 53.06 64.91 8.76
N MET A 128 53.62 65.36 9.88
CA MET A 128 53.22 64.89 11.21
C MET A 128 51.77 65.28 11.54
N GLN A 129 51.29 66.44 11.09
CA GLN A 129 49.89 66.86 11.23
C GLN A 129 48.95 65.97 10.40
N ASP A 130 49.31 65.64 9.16
CA ASP A 130 48.56 64.72 8.30
C ASP A 130 48.55 63.29 8.87
N GLN A 131 49.67 62.81 9.42
CA GLN A 131 49.75 61.53 10.12
C GLN A 131 48.85 61.50 11.37
N VAL A 132 48.80 62.58 12.16
CA VAL A 132 47.89 62.73 13.31
C VAL A 132 46.43 62.69 12.85
N ASP A 133 46.09 63.36 11.76
CA ASP A 133 44.73 63.38 11.20
C ASP A 133 44.32 62.01 10.61
N MET A 134 45.25 61.29 9.99
CA MET A 134 45.05 59.89 9.56
C MET A 134 44.86 58.97 10.77
N ALA A 135 45.66 59.11 11.82
CA ALA A 135 45.52 58.34 13.06
C ALA A 135 44.18 58.63 13.77
N ASN A 136 43.73 59.89 13.80
CA ASN A 136 42.43 60.28 14.33
C ASN A 136 41.27 59.68 13.52
N LYS A 137 41.35 59.69 12.18
CA LYS A 137 40.36 59.05 11.30
C LYS A 137 40.35 57.52 11.47
N ALA A 138 41.51 56.89 11.58
CA ALA A 138 41.64 55.46 11.86
C ALA A 138 41.05 55.09 13.23
N LYS A 139 41.36 55.84 14.29
CA LYS A 139 40.78 55.69 15.63
C LYS A 139 39.25 55.83 15.58
N ALA A 140 38.72 56.86 14.93
CA ALA A 140 37.27 57.08 14.82
C ALA A 140 36.55 55.95 14.05
N LYS A 141 37.24 55.30 13.09
CA LYS A 141 36.74 54.09 12.42
C LYS A 141 36.74 52.88 13.37
N VAL A 142 37.86 52.62 14.06
CA VAL A 142 37.98 51.51 15.03
C VAL A 142 36.99 51.67 16.18
N GLU A 143 36.75 52.89 16.68
CA GLU A 143 35.77 53.15 17.75
C GLU A 143 34.33 52.82 17.29
N LYS A 144 33.98 53.07 16.02
CA LYS A 144 32.70 52.67 15.41
C LYS A 144 32.60 51.16 15.17
N GLU A 145 33.67 50.53 14.69
CA GLU A 145 33.72 49.07 14.48
C GLU A 145 33.62 48.33 15.83
N LYS A 146 34.29 48.83 16.87
CA LYS A 146 34.14 48.40 18.26
C LYS A 146 32.70 48.57 18.78
N GLN A 147 32.04 49.71 18.54
CA GLN A 147 30.63 49.90 18.92
C GLN A 147 29.70 48.93 18.18
N LYS A 148 29.95 48.64 16.89
CA LYS A 148 29.18 47.67 16.12
C LYS A 148 29.38 46.25 16.64
N ILE A 149 30.61 45.82 16.87
CA ILE A 149 30.94 44.51 17.47
C ILE A 149 30.36 44.39 18.88
N GLN A 150 30.34 45.48 19.66
CA GLN A 150 29.74 45.50 21.00
C GLN A 150 28.21 45.35 20.93
N ALA A 151 27.54 45.96 19.96
CA ALA A 151 26.10 45.75 19.72
C ALA A 151 25.80 44.31 19.26
N GLU A 152 26.59 43.78 18.33
CA GLU A 152 26.50 42.39 17.87
C GLU A 152 26.75 41.39 19.01
N LEU A 153 27.67 41.69 19.93
CA LEU A 153 27.91 40.89 21.13
C LEU A 153 26.69 40.89 22.07
N PHE A 154 26.06 42.05 22.30
CA PHE A 154 24.84 42.13 23.10
C PHE A 154 23.66 41.40 22.45
N GLU A 155 23.52 41.48 21.13
CA GLU A 155 22.48 40.75 20.39
C GLU A 155 22.71 39.23 20.44
N LEU A 156 23.95 38.77 20.25
CA LEU A 156 24.33 37.36 20.38
C LEU A 156 24.15 36.86 21.83
N LEU A 157 24.45 37.67 22.84
CA LEU A 157 24.17 37.33 24.24
C LEU A 157 22.67 37.16 24.49
N ALA A 158 21.83 38.08 23.98
CA ALA A 158 20.37 37.97 24.08
C ALA A 158 19.82 36.73 23.33
N GLN A 159 20.39 36.40 22.17
CA GLN A 159 20.06 35.16 21.44
C GLN A 159 20.47 33.90 22.21
N VAL A 160 21.64 33.90 22.85
CA VAL A 160 22.11 32.81 23.73
C VAL A 160 21.22 32.67 24.98
N GLU A 161 20.78 33.77 25.59
CA GLU A 161 19.82 33.74 26.70
C GLU A 161 18.44 33.19 26.26
N SER A 162 17.94 33.58 25.08
CA SER A 162 16.69 33.00 24.52
C SER A 162 16.85 31.51 24.27
N ALA A 163 17.91 31.10 23.55
CA ALA A 163 18.18 29.70 23.27
C ALA A 163 18.41 28.86 24.55
N HIS A 164 19.01 29.44 25.59
CA HIS A 164 19.14 28.78 26.89
C HIS A 164 17.79 28.62 27.61
N LYS A 165 16.93 29.64 27.55
CA LYS A 165 15.56 29.61 28.10
C LYS A 165 14.67 28.62 27.35
N GLU A 166 14.76 28.57 26.03
CA GLU A 166 14.10 27.59 25.16
C GLU A 166 14.58 26.16 25.45
N LYS A 167 15.89 25.95 25.55
CA LYS A 167 16.49 24.68 26.00
C LYS A 167 15.97 24.27 27.39
N LEU A 168 15.86 25.20 28.33
CA LEU A 168 15.34 24.93 29.68
C LEU A 168 13.85 24.55 29.65
N THR A 169 13.04 25.16 28.77
CA THR A 169 11.65 24.72 28.57
C THR A 169 11.55 23.35 27.89
N ALA A 170 12.41 23.06 26.91
CA ALA A 170 12.47 21.76 26.25
C ALA A 170 12.89 20.64 27.22
N HIS A 171 13.87 20.89 28.09
CA HIS A 171 14.29 19.96 29.15
C HIS A 171 13.11 19.63 30.08
N LYS A 172 12.36 20.64 30.49
CA LYS A 172 11.15 20.47 31.34
C LYS A 172 9.99 19.78 30.65
N THR A 173 9.89 19.81 29.32
CA THR A 173 8.93 18.97 28.60
C THR A 173 9.43 17.54 28.43
N VAL A 174 10.74 17.31 28.27
CA VAL A 174 11.33 15.95 28.24
C VAL A 174 11.17 15.27 29.60
N GLU A 175 11.54 15.92 30.70
CA GLU A 175 11.35 15.40 32.07
C GLU A 175 9.89 14.99 32.34
N LYS A 176 8.92 15.82 31.91
CA LYS A 176 7.50 15.51 32.01
C LYS A 176 7.10 14.28 31.18
N LEU A 177 7.63 14.16 29.96
CA LEU A 177 7.37 13.01 29.10
C LEU A 177 7.98 11.73 29.67
N GLU A 178 9.20 11.79 30.19
CA GLU A 178 9.87 10.68 30.88
C GLU A 178 9.08 10.21 32.11
N ILE A 179 8.54 11.14 32.92
CA ILE A 179 7.63 10.82 34.03
C ILE A 179 6.37 10.11 33.51
N THR A 180 5.69 10.64 32.48
CA THR A 180 4.48 9.97 31.94
C THR A 180 4.78 8.61 31.31
N ILE A 181 5.97 8.40 30.73
CA ILE A 181 6.42 7.10 30.23
C ILE A 181 6.66 6.13 31.39
N HIS A 182 7.23 6.58 32.51
CA HIS A 182 7.38 5.77 33.71
C HIS A 182 6.02 5.39 34.32
N GLU A 183 5.09 6.34 34.45
CA GLU A 183 3.71 6.10 34.90
C GLU A 183 2.98 5.09 34.00
N LEU A 184 3.12 5.22 32.67
CA LEU A 184 2.53 4.27 31.71
C LEU A 184 3.17 2.88 31.80
N ASN A 185 4.49 2.77 32.04
CA ASN A 185 5.16 1.48 32.24
C ASN A 185 4.66 0.79 33.53
N VAL A 186 4.55 1.51 34.65
CA VAL A 186 3.94 0.99 35.88
C VAL A 186 2.50 0.52 35.61
N ARG A 187 1.73 1.29 34.83
CA ARG A 187 0.36 0.92 34.44
C ARG A 187 0.31 -0.34 33.56
N ILE A 188 1.30 -0.56 32.71
CA ILE A 188 1.45 -1.77 31.89
C ILE A 188 1.84 -2.97 32.76
N GLU A 189 2.66 -2.80 33.80
CA GLU A 189 2.97 -3.84 34.78
C GLU A 189 1.74 -4.21 35.63
N GLU A 190 0.95 -3.24 36.09
CA GLU A 190 -0.35 -3.47 36.76
C GLU A 190 -1.33 -4.25 35.87
N LEU A 191 -1.44 -3.88 34.60
CA LEU A 191 -2.29 -4.55 33.62
C LEU A 191 -1.78 -5.97 33.30
N SER A 192 -0.47 -6.15 33.15
CA SER A 192 0.14 -7.47 32.93
C SER A 192 -0.09 -8.41 34.12
N ARG A 193 0.03 -7.87 35.35
CA ARG A 193 -0.25 -8.59 36.58
C ARG A 193 -1.72 -8.99 36.68
N THR A 194 -2.66 -8.08 36.46
CA THR A 194 -4.11 -8.40 36.49
C THR A 194 -4.50 -9.40 35.40
N VAL A 195 -3.87 -9.36 34.21
CA VAL A 195 -4.04 -10.40 33.18
C VAL A 195 -3.55 -11.77 33.66
N THR A 196 -2.41 -11.85 34.35
CA THR A 196 -1.95 -13.14 34.94
C THR A 196 -2.86 -13.63 36.07
N GLU A 197 -3.35 -12.74 36.94
CA GLU A 197 -4.29 -13.10 38.02
C GLU A 197 -5.64 -13.60 37.47
N VAL A 198 -6.21 -12.93 36.45
CA VAL A 198 -7.43 -13.36 35.75
C VAL A 198 -7.20 -14.68 34.99
N THR A 199 -6.03 -14.87 34.38
CA THR A 199 -5.69 -16.14 33.70
C THR A 199 -5.59 -17.30 34.69
N ALA A 200 -5.03 -17.06 35.89
CA ALA A 200 -4.99 -18.05 36.96
C ALA A 200 -6.38 -18.37 37.53
N GLN A 201 -7.26 -17.38 37.69
CA GLN A 201 -8.66 -17.59 38.07
C GLN A 201 -9.41 -18.43 37.02
N ARG A 202 -9.28 -18.10 35.73
CA ARG A 202 -9.86 -18.87 34.61
C ARG A 202 -9.36 -20.32 34.59
N ALA A 203 -8.08 -20.56 34.91
CA ALA A 203 -7.55 -21.91 35.03
C ALA A 203 -8.22 -22.69 36.18
N ARG A 204 -8.40 -22.07 37.36
CA ARG A 204 -9.09 -22.68 38.51
C ARG A 204 -10.56 -23.03 38.21
N PHE A 205 -11.32 -22.09 37.63
CA PHE A 205 -12.70 -22.35 37.22
C PHE A 205 -12.78 -23.44 36.14
N SER A 206 -11.75 -23.59 35.28
CA SER A 206 -11.69 -24.69 34.32
C SER A 206 -11.44 -26.05 34.96
N SER A 207 -10.63 -26.15 36.03
CA SER A 207 -10.48 -27.39 36.81
C SER A 207 -11.74 -27.73 37.60
N GLU A 208 -12.34 -26.74 38.26
CA GLU A 208 -13.57 -26.89 39.06
C GLU A 208 -14.75 -27.36 38.18
N ASN A 209 -14.89 -26.82 36.96
CA ASN A 209 -15.89 -27.27 35.99
C ASN A 209 -15.63 -28.69 35.46
N ILE A 210 -14.36 -29.12 35.36
CA ILE A 210 -14.00 -30.51 35.05
C ILE A 210 -14.36 -31.46 36.21
N GLU A 211 -14.22 -31.01 37.45
CA GLU A 211 -14.57 -31.79 38.65
C GLU A 211 -16.09 -31.91 38.82
N LEU A 212 -16.84 -30.81 38.71
CA LEU A 212 -18.31 -30.82 38.66
C LEU A 212 -18.84 -31.69 37.50
N SER A 213 -18.17 -31.68 36.34
CA SER A 213 -18.52 -32.57 35.21
C SER A 213 -18.32 -34.05 35.54
N LYS A 214 -17.35 -34.41 36.40
CA LYS A 214 -17.19 -35.79 36.89
C LYS A 214 -18.28 -36.16 37.89
N GLU A 215 -18.57 -35.29 38.86
CA GLU A 215 -19.66 -35.51 39.83
C GLU A 215 -21.00 -35.76 39.11
N VAL A 216 -21.34 -34.94 38.10
CA VAL A 216 -22.53 -35.14 37.27
C VAL A 216 -22.52 -36.49 36.54
N GLN A 217 -21.35 -36.97 36.12
CA GLN A 217 -21.21 -38.27 35.46
C GLN A 217 -21.35 -39.44 36.45
N GLU A 218 -20.80 -39.31 37.67
CA GLU A 218 -20.96 -40.27 38.77
C GLU A 218 -22.42 -40.33 39.26
N TYR A 219 -23.08 -39.19 39.39
CA TYR A 219 -24.51 -39.12 39.70
C TYR A 219 -25.37 -39.75 38.60
N LYS A 220 -25.04 -39.61 37.31
CA LYS A 220 -25.73 -40.35 36.23
C LYS A 220 -25.60 -41.86 36.40
N ILE A 221 -24.39 -42.37 36.61
CA ILE A 221 -24.13 -43.80 36.81
C ILE A 221 -24.89 -44.32 38.05
N SER A 222 -24.95 -43.53 39.12
CA SER A 222 -25.76 -43.84 40.31
C SER A 222 -27.27 -43.91 39.98
N LEU A 223 -27.78 -42.97 39.20
CA LEU A 223 -29.19 -42.89 38.79
C LEU A 223 -29.58 -44.01 37.82
N GLU A 224 -28.67 -44.44 36.94
CA GLU A 224 -28.80 -45.63 36.09
C GLU A 224 -28.86 -46.92 36.93
N ASN A 225 -27.99 -47.07 37.93
CA ASN A 225 -28.03 -48.20 38.88
C ASN A 225 -29.34 -48.23 39.68
N VAL A 226 -29.84 -47.09 40.15
CA VAL A 226 -31.13 -46.98 40.86
C VAL A 226 -32.30 -47.34 39.93
N ASN A 227 -32.28 -46.92 38.66
CA ASN A 227 -33.28 -47.33 37.67
C ASN A 227 -33.22 -48.84 37.36
N HIS A 228 -32.02 -49.44 37.32
CA HIS A 228 -31.88 -50.89 37.15
C HIS A 228 -32.48 -51.66 38.33
N LEU A 229 -32.16 -51.27 39.58
CA LEU A 229 -32.76 -51.84 40.80
C LEU A 229 -34.28 -51.66 40.84
N LYS A 230 -34.79 -50.49 40.44
CA LYS A 230 -36.24 -50.24 40.29
C LYS A 230 -36.88 -51.18 39.28
N GLY A 231 -36.21 -51.47 38.16
CA GLY A 231 -36.66 -52.45 37.16
C GLY A 231 -36.72 -53.88 37.70
N GLN A 232 -35.69 -54.30 38.45
CA GLN A 232 -35.67 -55.61 39.12
C GLN A 232 -36.82 -55.75 40.14
N LEU A 233 -37.01 -54.74 41.00
CA LEU A 233 -38.09 -54.72 41.99
C LEU A 233 -39.49 -54.69 41.34
N ALA A 234 -39.66 -53.97 40.23
CA ALA A 234 -40.91 -53.99 39.46
C ALA A 234 -41.19 -55.40 38.90
N SER A 235 -40.17 -56.09 38.34
CA SER A 235 -40.31 -57.47 37.87
C SER A 235 -40.71 -58.44 38.98
N GLN A 236 -40.11 -58.31 40.18
CA GLN A 236 -40.45 -59.13 41.35
C GLN A 236 -41.88 -58.85 41.86
N LEU A 237 -42.35 -57.61 41.77
CA LEU A 237 -43.74 -57.24 42.10
C LEU A 237 -44.73 -57.86 41.09
N GLU A 238 -44.40 -57.82 39.80
CA GLU A 238 -45.19 -58.40 38.72
C GLU A 238 -45.29 -59.93 38.85
N GLU A 239 -44.19 -60.59 39.18
CA GLU A 239 -44.14 -62.03 39.45
C GLU A 239 -44.94 -62.41 40.71
N SER A 240 -44.89 -61.56 41.75
CA SER A 240 -45.67 -61.75 42.98
C SER A 240 -47.18 -61.58 42.74
N ARG A 241 -47.58 -60.66 41.85
CA ARG A 241 -48.98 -60.48 41.42
C ARG A 241 -49.50 -61.70 40.66
N ARG A 242 -48.72 -62.27 39.74
CA ARG A 242 -49.11 -63.50 39.03
C ARG A 242 -49.35 -64.68 39.97
N ARG A 243 -48.50 -64.85 40.98
CA ARG A 243 -48.69 -65.86 42.04
C ARG A 243 -49.97 -65.64 42.85
N LEU A 244 -50.38 -64.39 43.08
CA LEU A 244 -51.65 -64.05 43.73
C LEU A 244 -52.85 -64.36 42.83
N GLU A 245 -52.78 -64.02 41.54
CA GLU A 245 -53.84 -64.35 40.57
C GLU A 245 -54.04 -65.86 40.40
N ASP A 246 -52.97 -66.65 40.40
CA ASP A 246 -53.05 -68.11 40.32
C ASP A 246 -53.68 -68.74 41.58
N GLU A 247 -53.41 -68.19 42.77
CA GLU A 247 -54.11 -68.60 44.01
C GLU A 247 -55.58 -68.15 44.04
N GLU A 248 -55.91 -66.97 43.53
CA GLU A 248 -57.30 -66.52 43.46
C GLU A 248 -58.13 -67.38 42.48
N ARG A 249 -57.53 -67.81 41.35
CA ARG A 249 -58.13 -68.80 40.45
C ARG A 249 -58.33 -70.16 41.13
N ARG A 250 -57.38 -70.61 41.96
CA ARG A 250 -57.52 -71.82 42.79
C ARG A 250 -58.70 -71.69 43.77
N ARG A 251 -58.84 -70.54 44.44
CA ARG A 251 -59.93 -70.27 45.39
C ARG A 251 -61.30 -70.40 44.73
N VAL A 252 -61.51 -69.74 43.58
CA VAL A 252 -62.77 -69.81 42.82
C VAL A 252 -63.09 -71.23 42.36
N SER A 253 -62.08 -72.00 41.92
CA SER A 253 -62.26 -73.41 41.55
C SER A 253 -62.69 -74.31 42.72
N VAL A 254 -62.33 -73.97 43.96
CA VAL A 254 -62.76 -74.70 45.16
C VAL A 254 -64.16 -74.26 45.62
N GLU A 255 -64.45 -72.95 45.56
CA GLU A 255 -65.79 -72.41 45.84
C GLU A 255 -66.87 -73.06 44.94
N GLN A 256 -66.58 -73.28 43.65
CA GLN A 256 -67.49 -73.97 42.73
C GLN A 256 -67.65 -75.48 43.03
N GLN A 257 -66.60 -76.15 43.51
CA GLN A 257 -66.70 -77.57 43.91
C GLN A 257 -67.55 -77.76 45.16
N VAL A 258 -67.45 -76.85 46.14
CA VAL A 258 -68.32 -76.86 47.33
C VAL A 258 -69.79 -76.69 46.92
N HIS A 259 -70.09 -75.69 46.10
CA HIS A 259 -71.47 -75.41 45.70
C HIS A 259 -72.13 -76.56 44.91
N THR A 260 -71.35 -77.31 44.13
CA THR A 260 -71.85 -78.49 43.40
C THR A 260 -72.30 -79.59 44.38
N LEU A 261 -71.53 -79.84 45.44
CA LEU A 261 -71.85 -80.84 46.46
C LEU A 261 -73.04 -80.44 47.35
N GLU A 262 -73.30 -79.15 47.53
CA GLU A 262 -74.50 -78.65 48.22
C GLU A 262 -75.79 -78.98 47.44
N MET A 263 -75.76 -78.88 46.10
CA MET A 263 -76.92 -79.19 45.26
C MET A 263 -77.26 -80.70 45.23
N GLU A 264 -76.23 -81.57 45.20
CA GLU A 264 -76.43 -83.02 45.23
C GLU A 264 -77.09 -83.51 46.53
N LEU A 265 -76.80 -82.86 47.67
CA LEU A 265 -77.38 -83.19 48.98
C LEU A 265 -78.90 -82.95 49.05
N GLU A 266 -79.41 -81.95 48.33
CA GLU A 266 -80.85 -81.60 48.37
C GLU A 266 -81.67 -82.46 47.40
N SER A 267 -81.11 -82.79 46.22
CA SER A 267 -81.79 -83.62 45.21
C SER A 267 -82.15 -85.02 45.70
N ILE A 268 -81.36 -85.59 46.63
CA ILE A 268 -81.56 -86.95 47.15
C ILE A 268 -82.74 -87.02 48.15
N LYS A 269 -83.16 -85.90 48.73
CA LYS A 269 -84.28 -85.87 49.69
C LYS A 269 -85.64 -85.99 49.00
N VAL A 270 -85.83 -85.28 47.88
CA VAL A 270 -87.11 -85.20 47.16
C VAL A 270 -87.47 -86.54 46.51
N GLN A 271 -86.48 -87.24 45.95
CA GLN A 271 -86.67 -88.52 45.24
C GLN A 271 -87.17 -89.68 46.13
N LEU A 272 -87.22 -89.51 47.45
CA LEU A 272 -87.71 -90.54 48.39
C LEU A 272 -89.23 -90.48 48.61
N GLU A 273 -89.88 -89.35 48.33
CA GLU A 273 -91.33 -89.17 48.59
C GLU A 273 -92.19 -89.53 47.37
N GLU A 274 -91.72 -89.25 46.15
CA GLU A 274 -92.47 -89.41 44.89
C GLU A 274 -92.70 -90.88 44.45
N GLU A 275 -91.79 -91.80 44.79
CA GLU A 275 -91.88 -93.24 44.48
C GLU A 275 -93.08 -93.95 45.14
N SER A 276 -93.76 -93.30 46.10
CA SER A 276 -94.83 -93.92 46.88
C SER A 276 -96.21 -93.98 46.17
N GLU A 277 -96.54 -93.00 45.31
CA GLU A 277 -97.89 -92.86 44.73
C GLU A 277 -98.04 -93.47 43.31
N ILE A 278 -96.99 -93.45 42.49
CA ILE A 278 -97.06 -93.82 41.06
C ILE A 278 -97.47 -95.29 40.83
N ARG A 279 -97.23 -96.18 41.80
CA ARG A 279 -97.46 -97.63 41.67
C ARG A 279 -98.94 -98.05 41.54
N LEU A 280 -99.91 -97.17 41.82
CA LEU A 280 -101.34 -97.54 41.90
C LEU A 280 -102.19 -97.22 40.67
N ASP A 281 -101.76 -96.35 39.74
CA ASP A 281 -102.58 -95.97 38.57
C ASP A 281 -102.30 -96.83 37.32
N THR A 282 -101.09 -97.38 37.18
CA THR A 282 -100.64 -98.12 36.01
C THR A 282 -101.43 -99.41 35.73
N GLU A 283 -102.03 -100.03 36.75
CA GLU A 283 -102.74 -101.30 36.63
C GLU A 283 -104.13 -101.18 35.93
N ARG A 284 -104.67 -99.95 35.78
CA ARG A 284 -105.99 -99.73 35.18
C ARG A 284 -106.01 -99.46 33.67
N GLN A 285 -104.93 -98.97 33.09
CA GLN A 285 -104.94 -98.50 31.70
C GLN A 285 -104.75 -99.64 30.67
N LEU A 286 -104.22 -100.79 31.09
CA LEU A 286 -103.75 -101.88 30.22
C LEU A 286 -104.85 -102.59 29.41
N SER A 287 -106.10 -102.66 29.89
CA SER A 287 -107.15 -103.47 29.24
C SER A 287 -107.82 -102.83 28.03
N LYS A 288 -107.62 -101.51 27.81
CA LYS A 288 -108.33 -100.76 26.76
C LYS A 288 -107.62 -100.76 25.40
N VAL A 289 -106.28 -100.85 25.39
CA VAL A 289 -105.44 -100.64 24.19
C VAL A 289 -105.49 -101.83 23.21
N THR A 290 -105.80 -103.04 23.69
CA THR A 290 -105.72 -104.28 22.92
C THR A 290 -106.73 -104.38 21.76
N GLY A 291 -107.79 -103.55 21.74
CA GLY A 291 -108.77 -103.54 20.65
C GLY A 291 -108.32 -102.77 19.40
N ASP A 292 -107.72 -101.59 19.59
CA ASP A 292 -107.47 -100.62 18.52
C ASP A 292 -106.27 -101.01 17.62
N ALA A 293 -105.42 -101.93 18.07
CA ALA A 293 -104.20 -102.34 17.36
C ALA A 293 -104.44 -103.06 16.01
N SER A 294 -105.64 -103.62 15.79
CA SER A 294 -105.92 -104.43 14.58
C SER A 294 -106.24 -103.61 13.32
N THR A 295 -106.76 -102.39 13.46
CA THR A 295 -107.28 -101.59 12.34
C THR A 295 -106.24 -100.64 11.74
N TRP A 296 -105.20 -100.26 12.50
CA TRP A 296 -104.14 -99.35 12.02
C TRP A 296 -103.14 -100.00 11.07
N LYS A 297 -102.87 -101.30 11.22
CA LYS A 297 -101.83 -102.01 10.44
C LYS A 297 -102.03 -101.87 8.93
N SER A 298 -103.27 -101.94 8.45
CA SER A 298 -103.61 -101.89 7.02
C SER A 298 -103.46 -100.51 6.36
N LYS A 299 -103.14 -99.43 7.12
CA LYS A 299 -102.89 -98.09 6.57
C LYS A 299 -101.41 -97.73 6.48
N TYR A 300 -100.63 -98.21 7.45
CA TYR A 300 -99.21 -97.91 7.59
C TYR A 300 -98.37 -98.40 6.40
N GLU A 301 -98.69 -99.61 5.90
CA GLU A 301 -97.96 -100.26 4.80
C GLU A 301 -98.03 -99.47 3.47
N THR A 302 -99.02 -98.59 3.28
CA THR A 302 -99.12 -97.69 2.11
C THR A 302 -98.37 -96.36 2.26
N GLU A 303 -98.13 -95.87 3.48
CA GLU A 303 -97.45 -94.58 3.71
C GLU A 303 -95.92 -94.74 3.71
N CYS A 304 -95.40 -95.90 4.15
CA CYS A 304 -93.96 -96.14 4.22
C CYS A 304 -93.21 -96.10 2.89
N MET A 305 -93.85 -96.38 1.74
CA MET A 305 -93.16 -96.29 0.44
C MET A 305 -92.97 -94.84 -0.01
N ALA A 306 -93.96 -93.95 0.21
CA ALA A 306 -93.87 -92.55 -0.24
C ALA A 306 -92.71 -91.79 0.43
N HIS A 307 -92.48 -92.04 1.72
CA HIS A 307 -91.36 -91.43 2.45
C HIS A 307 -89.98 -92.01 2.11
N ALA A 308 -89.88 -93.15 1.42
CA ALA A 308 -88.59 -93.68 0.97
C ALA A 308 -88.01 -92.81 -0.16
N ASP A 309 -88.83 -92.49 -1.16
CA ASP A 309 -88.43 -91.70 -2.33
C ASP A 309 -88.03 -90.26 -1.95
N GLU A 310 -88.76 -89.63 -1.00
CA GLU A 310 -88.43 -88.29 -0.48
C GLU A 310 -87.04 -88.24 0.18
N VAL A 311 -86.63 -89.30 0.88
CA VAL A 311 -85.34 -89.38 1.59
C VAL A 311 -84.17 -89.54 0.61
N GLU A 312 -84.34 -90.25 -0.51
CA GLU A 312 -83.31 -90.32 -1.55
C GLU A 312 -83.13 -88.98 -2.28
N GLU A 313 -84.20 -88.24 -2.57
CA GLU A 313 -84.08 -86.92 -3.21
C GLU A 313 -83.41 -85.90 -2.28
N LEU A 314 -83.70 -85.94 -0.97
CA LEU A 314 -83.02 -85.12 0.03
C LEU A 314 -81.53 -85.46 0.16
N ARG A 315 -81.16 -86.76 0.14
CA ARG A 315 -79.74 -87.16 0.10
C ARG A 315 -79.02 -86.57 -1.10
N ARG A 316 -79.59 -86.70 -2.30
CA ARG A 316 -78.99 -86.18 -3.54
C ARG A 316 -78.78 -84.66 -3.50
N LYS A 317 -79.75 -83.90 -2.96
CA LYS A 317 -79.63 -82.43 -2.77
C LYS A 317 -78.54 -82.05 -1.78
N MET A 318 -78.34 -82.83 -0.71
CA MET A 318 -77.25 -82.59 0.23
C MET A 318 -75.88 -82.92 -0.35
N THR A 319 -75.74 -84.02 -1.11
CA THR A 319 -74.47 -84.36 -1.78
C THR A 319 -74.03 -83.27 -2.75
N GLN A 320 -74.95 -82.70 -3.54
CA GLN A 320 -74.62 -81.58 -4.43
C GLN A 320 -74.14 -80.32 -3.67
N ARG A 321 -74.75 -80.01 -2.51
CA ARG A 321 -74.29 -78.90 -1.66
C ARG A 321 -72.90 -79.13 -1.07
N PHE A 322 -72.53 -80.36 -0.74
CA PHE A 322 -71.16 -80.66 -0.31
C PHE A 322 -70.16 -80.32 -1.42
N THR A 323 -70.38 -80.79 -2.65
CA THR A 323 -69.49 -80.44 -3.77
C THR A 323 -69.44 -78.94 -4.07
N GLU A 324 -70.58 -78.23 -3.99
CA GLU A 324 -70.64 -76.77 -4.16
C GLU A 324 -69.86 -76.00 -3.07
N TYR A 325 -69.79 -76.53 -1.84
CA TYR A 325 -68.96 -75.96 -0.77
C TYR A 325 -67.49 -76.35 -0.88
N GLU A 326 -67.16 -77.56 -1.34
CA GLU A 326 -65.78 -78.01 -1.57
C GLU A 326 -65.10 -77.17 -2.66
N GLU A 327 -65.78 -76.92 -3.79
CA GLU A 327 -65.29 -76.02 -4.86
C GLU A 327 -65.07 -74.58 -4.36
N GLN A 328 -65.95 -74.06 -3.48
CA GLN A 328 -65.77 -72.75 -2.86
C GLN A 328 -64.57 -72.72 -1.91
N LEU A 329 -64.34 -73.79 -1.15
CA LEU A 329 -63.21 -73.92 -0.23
C LEU A 329 -61.88 -73.95 -1.01
N GLU A 330 -61.81 -74.71 -2.09
CA GLU A 330 -60.63 -74.79 -2.96
C GLU A 330 -60.36 -73.46 -3.69
N SER A 331 -61.41 -72.75 -4.11
CA SER A 331 -61.32 -71.39 -4.66
C SER A 331 -60.76 -70.37 -3.65
N LEU A 332 -61.16 -70.47 -2.38
CA LEU A 332 -60.65 -69.62 -1.29
C LEU A 332 -59.20 -69.98 -0.92
N LEU A 333 -58.84 -71.25 -0.85
CA LEU A 333 -57.47 -71.70 -0.59
C LEU A 333 -56.50 -71.21 -1.69
N ASN A 334 -56.90 -71.27 -2.96
CA ASN A 334 -56.13 -70.73 -4.07
C ASN A 334 -55.95 -69.20 -3.98
N LYS A 335 -56.97 -68.46 -3.51
CA LYS A 335 -56.84 -67.02 -3.24
C LYS A 335 -55.86 -66.74 -2.10
N CYS A 336 -55.94 -67.47 -0.98
CA CYS A 336 -54.99 -67.33 0.13
C CYS A 336 -53.55 -67.59 -0.33
N SER A 337 -53.29 -68.68 -1.05
CA SER A 337 -51.95 -69.01 -1.56
C SER A 337 -51.40 -67.93 -2.51
N ASN A 338 -52.25 -67.25 -3.28
CA ASN A 338 -51.82 -66.16 -4.15
C ASN A 338 -51.57 -64.86 -3.38
N LEU A 339 -52.33 -64.56 -2.32
CA LEU A 339 -52.07 -63.45 -1.41
C LEU A 339 -50.76 -63.65 -0.62
N GLU A 340 -50.44 -64.88 -0.21
CA GLU A 340 -49.15 -65.19 0.44
C GLU A 340 -47.95 -64.97 -0.50
N LYS A 341 -48.07 -65.38 -1.77
CA LYS A 341 -47.05 -65.11 -2.80
C LYS A 341 -46.89 -63.61 -3.11
N GLN A 342 -47.97 -62.83 -3.06
CA GLN A 342 -47.90 -61.37 -3.18
C GLN A 342 -47.24 -60.75 -1.94
N LYS A 343 -47.60 -61.20 -0.74
CA LYS A 343 -46.99 -60.75 0.53
C LYS A 343 -45.48 -60.99 0.54
N SER A 344 -45.01 -62.16 0.11
CA SER A 344 -43.56 -62.44 0.09
C SER A 344 -42.80 -61.57 -0.91
N ARG A 345 -43.38 -61.26 -2.07
CA ARG A 345 -42.81 -60.29 -3.02
C ARG A 345 -42.71 -58.89 -2.42
N LEU A 346 -43.81 -58.39 -1.85
CA LEU A 346 -43.85 -57.07 -1.21
C LEU A 346 -42.85 -56.97 -0.03
N GLN A 347 -42.65 -58.06 0.74
CA GLN A 347 -41.58 -58.09 1.75
C GLN A 347 -40.18 -57.97 1.11
N SER A 348 -39.88 -58.72 0.05
CA SER A 348 -38.58 -58.60 -0.63
C SER A 348 -38.35 -57.23 -1.30
N GLU A 349 -39.41 -56.59 -1.80
CA GLU A 349 -39.34 -55.22 -2.34
C GLU A 349 -39.07 -54.19 -1.21
N VAL A 350 -39.70 -54.35 -0.04
CA VAL A 350 -39.43 -53.51 1.14
C VAL A 350 -38.01 -53.71 1.67
N GLU A 351 -37.50 -54.96 1.71
CA GLU A 351 -36.11 -55.24 2.12
C GLU A 351 -35.08 -54.57 1.19
N VAL A 352 -35.30 -54.61 -0.13
CA VAL A 352 -34.46 -53.90 -1.12
C VAL A 352 -34.53 -52.38 -0.92
N LEU A 353 -35.74 -51.82 -0.71
CA LEU A 353 -35.91 -50.38 -0.47
C LEU A 353 -35.24 -49.92 0.84
N ILE A 354 -35.21 -50.75 1.88
CA ILE A 354 -34.46 -50.47 3.11
C ILE A 354 -32.96 -50.44 2.81
N MET A 355 -32.41 -51.43 2.10
CA MET A 355 -30.99 -51.47 1.74
C MET A 355 -30.56 -50.27 0.87
N ASP A 356 -31.41 -49.80 -0.03
CA ASP A 356 -31.11 -48.62 -0.86
C ASP A 356 -31.28 -47.31 -0.09
N LEU A 357 -32.19 -47.23 0.89
CA LEU A 357 -32.28 -46.11 1.83
C LEU A 357 -31.03 -46.03 2.73
N GLU A 358 -30.50 -47.15 3.20
CA GLU A 358 -29.24 -47.21 3.96
C GLU A 358 -28.03 -46.76 3.12
N LYS A 359 -27.94 -47.19 1.85
CA LYS A 359 -26.92 -46.70 0.91
C LYS A 359 -27.05 -45.19 0.65
N ALA A 360 -28.26 -44.69 0.44
CA ALA A 360 -28.49 -43.26 0.23
C ALA A 360 -28.10 -42.44 1.47
N THR A 361 -28.46 -42.91 2.66
CA THR A 361 -28.16 -42.28 3.95
C THR A 361 -26.65 -42.25 4.23
N THR A 362 -25.95 -43.37 4.02
CA THR A 362 -24.49 -43.44 4.19
C THR A 362 -23.74 -42.62 3.13
N HIS A 363 -24.25 -42.52 1.91
CA HIS A 363 -23.72 -41.61 0.89
C HIS A 363 -23.90 -40.14 1.28
N ALA A 364 -25.08 -39.75 1.77
CA ALA A 364 -25.37 -38.40 2.26
C ALA A 364 -24.43 -37.99 3.40
N GLN A 365 -24.28 -38.83 4.43
CA GLN A 365 -23.32 -38.60 5.53
C GLN A 365 -21.86 -38.49 5.04
N THR A 366 -21.52 -39.17 3.94
CA THR A 366 -20.17 -39.11 3.35
C THR A 366 -19.96 -37.79 2.59
N LEU A 367 -20.99 -37.29 1.89
CA LEU A 367 -20.98 -35.97 1.25
C LEU A 367 -20.95 -34.84 2.28
N GLU A 368 -21.75 -34.93 3.35
CA GLU A 368 -21.81 -33.96 4.45
C GLU A 368 -20.45 -33.76 5.13
N LYS A 369 -19.78 -34.86 5.50
CA LYS A 369 -18.39 -34.83 6.02
C LYS A 369 -17.42 -34.18 5.02
N ARG A 370 -17.66 -34.34 3.72
CA ARG A 370 -16.85 -33.75 2.64
C ARG A 370 -17.09 -32.25 2.51
N CYS A 371 -18.35 -31.78 2.62
CA CYS A 371 -18.69 -30.36 2.70
C CYS A 371 -18.03 -29.69 3.90
N ILE A 372 -18.18 -30.25 5.10
CA ILE A 372 -17.54 -29.73 6.34
C ILE A 372 -16.01 -29.63 6.19
N THR A 373 -15.40 -30.60 5.51
CA THR A 373 -13.95 -30.59 5.21
C THR A 373 -13.58 -29.45 4.23
N VAL A 374 -14.36 -29.23 3.19
CA VAL A 374 -14.15 -28.16 2.20
C VAL A 374 -14.42 -26.78 2.80
N GLU A 375 -15.46 -26.63 3.62
CA GLU A 375 -15.76 -25.40 4.37
C GLU A 375 -14.63 -25.04 5.33
N LYS A 376 -14.08 -26.03 6.05
CA LYS A 376 -12.90 -25.81 6.89
C LYS A 376 -11.70 -25.32 6.06
N ILE A 377 -11.37 -25.98 4.95
CA ILE A 377 -10.28 -25.57 4.06
C ILE A 377 -10.51 -24.15 3.51
N ASN A 378 -11.75 -23.80 3.18
CA ASN A 378 -12.12 -22.47 2.68
C ASN A 378 -11.95 -21.39 3.78
N ASN A 379 -12.32 -21.68 5.02
CA ASN A 379 -12.09 -20.80 6.17
C ASN A 379 -10.59 -20.67 6.51
N ASP A 380 -9.85 -21.79 6.53
CA ASP A 380 -8.39 -21.80 6.73
C ASP A 380 -7.68 -20.97 5.64
N LEU A 381 -8.17 -20.99 4.39
CA LEU A 381 -7.67 -20.15 3.29
C LEU A 381 -8.08 -18.67 3.43
N LYS A 382 -9.31 -18.36 3.87
CA LYS A 382 -9.75 -16.98 4.14
C LYS A 382 -8.88 -16.29 5.19
N VAL A 383 -8.69 -16.94 6.35
CA VAL A 383 -7.83 -16.42 7.42
C VAL A 383 -6.43 -16.15 6.89
N ARG A 384 -5.88 -17.05 6.06
CA ARG A 384 -4.56 -16.88 5.46
C ARG A 384 -4.48 -15.75 4.43
N VAL A 385 -5.58 -15.44 3.73
CA VAL A 385 -5.69 -14.26 2.86
C VAL A 385 -5.75 -12.98 3.70
N GLU A 386 -6.51 -12.98 4.80
CA GLU A 386 -6.60 -11.85 5.74
C GLU A 386 -5.23 -11.56 6.39
N GLU A 387 -4.53 -12.58 6.85
CA GLU A 387 -3.12 -12.49 7.33
C GLU A 387 -2.19 -11.87 6.26
N LEU A 388 -2.29 -12.33 5.01
CA LEU A 388 -1.46 -11.82 3.90
C LEU A 388 -1.82 -10.36 3.53
N VAL A 389 -3.08 -9.95 3.66
CA VAL A 389 -3.50 -8.55 3.46
C VAL A 389 -2.91 -7.67 4.56
N VAL A 390 -2.96 -8.08 5.83
CA VAL A 390 -2.36 -7.34 6.95
C VAL A 390 -0.84 -7.21 6.77
N LEU A 391 -0.16 -8.29 6.37
CA LEU A 391 1.28 -8.26 6.07
C LEU A 391 1.61 -7.36 4.87
N LEU A 392 0.77 -7.33 3.83
CA LEU A 392 0.92 -6.44 2.68
C LEU A 392 0.74 -4.97 3.07
N GLU A 393 -0.26 -4.64 3.90
CA GLU A 393 -0.41 -3.28 4.42
C GLU A 393 0.79 -2.87 5.28
N GLN A 394 1.28 -3.76 6.14
CA GLN A 394 2.45 -3.52 6.97
C GLN A 394 3.69 -3.22 6.12
N ALA A 395 3.97 -4.06 5.12
CA ALA A 395 5.07 -3.84 4.17
C ALA A 395 4.91 -2.53 3.36
N GLN A 396 3.68 -2.14 3.02
CA GLN A 396 3.43 -0.85 2.38
C GLN A 396 3.64 0.36 3.32
N ARG A 397 3.26 0.24 4.61
CA ARG A 397 3.56 1.28 5.62
C ARG A 397 5.08 1.43 5.78
N ASP A 398 5.80 0.33 5.93
CA ASP A 398 7.26 0.31 6.07
C ASP A 398 7.97 0.86 4.82
N ALA A 399 7.47 0.56 3.62
CA ALA A 399 7.99 1.12 2.37
C ALA A 399 7.79 2.65 2.29
N ARG A 400 6.63 3.17 2.72
CA ARG A 400 6.38 4.63 2.79
C ARG A 400 7.25 5.30 3.85
N ASN A 401 7.43 4.68 5.01
CA ASN A 401 8.31 5.16 6.07
C ASN A 401 9.76 5.25 5.59
N ARG A 402 10.29 4.19 4.97
CA ARG A 402 11.65 4.21 4.38
C ARG A 402 11.79 5.21 3.25
N ALA A 403 10.77 5.44 2.43
CA ALA A 403 10.81 6.48 1.40
C ALA A 403 10.91 7.89 2.03
N ALA A 404 10.20 8.15 3.13
CA ALA A 404 10.30 9.41 3.87
C ALA A 404 11.64 9.57 4.60
N GLU A 405 12.20 8.49 5.16
CA GLU A 405 13.56 8.48 5.72
C GLU A 405 14.62 8.75 4.65
N LEU A 406 14.50 8.15 3.46
CA LEU A 406 15.42 8.37 2.35
C LEU A 406 15.36 9.83 1.85
N GLN A 407 14.16 10.43 1.78
CA GLN A 407 14.01 11.87 1.50
C GLN A 407 14.66 12.76 2.57
N LYS A 408 14.56 12.41 3.86
CA LYS A 408 15.27 13.13 4.95
C LYS A 408 16.79 13.02 4.79
N LEU A 409 17.32 11.80 4.63
CA LEU A 409 18.75 11.57 4.41
C LEU A 409 19.26 12.28 3.15
N GLN A 410 18.46 12.37 2.08
CA GLN A 410 18.82 13.09 0.88
C GLN A 410 18.90 14.62 1.12
N HIS A 411 17.95 15.19 1.89
CA HIS A 411 18.01 16.60 2.28
C HIS A 411 19.19 16.89 3.22
N GLU A 412 19.48 16.01 4.17
CA GLU A 412 20.66 16.11 5.05
C GLU A 412 21.97 15.97 4.25
N TYR A 413 22.02 15.07 3.27
CA TYR A 413 23.17 14.92 2.37
C TYR A 413 23.41 16.18 1.53
N ASP A 414 22.38 16.76 0.92
CA ASP A 414 22.53 17.99 0.13
C ASP A 414 22.94 19.18 1.04
N LYS A 415 22.41 19.27 2.26
CA LYS A 415 22.83 20.26 3.27
C LYS A 415 24.30 20.09 3.70
N LEU A 416 24.76 18.85 3.94
CA LEU A 416 26.16 18.54 4.25
C LEU A 416 27.09 18.85 3.06
N LYS A 417 26.61 18.66 1.84
CA LYS A 417 27.31 18.99 0.60
C LYS A 417 27.41 20.51 0.38
N GLU A 418 26.36 21.29 0.68
CA GLU A 418 26.43 22.75 0.72
C GLU A 418 27.41 23.25 1.79
N GLN A 419 27.42 22.64 2.99
CA GLN A 419 28.40 22.95 4.04
C GLN A 419 29.84 22.62 3.62
N ARG A 420 30.06 21.47 2.99
CA ARG A 420 31.36 21.11 2.36
C ARG A 420 31.79 22.17 1.34
N ASP A 421 30.87 22.62 0.49
CA ASP A 421 31.16 23.58 -0.57
C ASP A 421 31.31 25.02 -0.06
N HIS A 422 30.81 25.34 1.14
CA HIS A 422 31.17 26.52 1.90
C HIS A 422 32.59 26.41 2.49
N LEU A 423 32.88 25.32 3.21
CA LEU A 423 34.20 25.06 3.79
C LEU A 423 35.32 24.97 2.74
N ALA A 424 35.02 24.49 1.53
CA ALA A 424 35.96 24.47 0.41
C ALA A 424 36.27 25.89 -0.11
N ARG A 425 35.29 26.80 -0.12
CA ARG A 425 35.50 28.22 -0.47
C ARG A 425 36.30 28.93 0.61
N ASP A 426 36.02 28.67 1.88
CA ASP A 426 36.72 29.28 3.01
C ASP A 426 38.16 28.78 3.12
N ASN A 427 38.40 27.47 2.96
CA ASN A 427 39.75 26.90 2.87
C ASN A 427 40.53 27.47 1.69
N LYS A 428 39.89 27.70 0.53
CA LYS A 428 40.56 28.39 -0.58
C LYS A 428 40.94 29.82 -0.18
N LYS A 429 40.00 30.58 0.37
CA LYS A 429 40.26 31.96 0.81
C LYS A 429 41.40 32.01 1.83
N LEU A 430 41.41 31.12 2.81
CA LEU A 430 42.48 31.01 3.81
C LEU A 430 43.82 30.61 3.19
N ALA A 431 43.84 29.80 2.13
CA ALA A 431 45.06 29.48 1.38
C ALA A 431 45.55 30.67 0.54
N ASP A 432 44.64 31.45 -0.06
CA ASP A 432 44.95 32.69 -0.77
C ASP A 432 45.50 33.75 0.22
N ASP A 433 44.84 33.97 1.36
CA ASP A 433 45.29 34.85 2.47
C ASP A 433 46.65 34.42 3.06
N LEU A 434 46.89 33.10 3.18
CA LEU A 434 48.18 32.52 3.61
C LEU A 434 49.29 32.78 2.58
N ASN A 435 48.97 32.75 1.29
CA ASN A 435 49.94 33.06 0.24
C ASN A 435 50.26 34.55 0.21
N ASP A 436 49.26 35.40 0.34
CA ASP A 436 49.39 36.86 0.43
C ASP A 436 50.24 37.30 1.62
N THR A 437 50.08 36.64 2.77
CA THR A 437 50.89 36.90 3.98
C THR A 437 52.32 36.37 3.85
N ARG A 438 52.55 35.24 3.16
CA ARG A 438 53.90 34.76 2.81
C ARG A 438 54.63 35.71 1.85
N LEU A 439 53.94 36.28 0.86
CA LEU A 439 54.52 37.28 -0.04
C LEU A 439 54.90 38.56 0.72
N LYS A 440 54.03 39.05 1.61
CA LYS A 440 54.31 40.20 2.49
C LYS A 440 55.47 39.93 3.46
N LEU A 441 55.62 38.69 3.95
CA LEU A 441 56.76 38.28 4.76
C LEU A 441 58.06 38.30 3.94
N SER A 442 58.08 37.73 2.73
CA SER A 442 59.25 37.74 1.86
C SER A 442 59.70 39.16 1.48
N ASP A 443 58.74 40.06 1.20
CA ASP A 443 59.01 41.49 1.00
C ASP A 443 59.59 42.16 2.25
N ALA A 444 59.12 41.80 3.45
CA ALA A 444 59.62 42.32 4.71
C ALA A 444 61.02 41.79 5.05
N GLU A 445 61.30 40.50 4.81
CA GLU A 445 62.62 39.89 4.91
C GLU A 445 63.62 40.56 3.95
N ARG A 446 63.20 40.85 2.71
CA ARG A 446 64.04 41.57 1.74
C ARG A 446 64.37 42.98 2.21
N ARG A 447 63.37 43.75 2.69
CA ARG A 447 63.58 45.10 3.25
C ARG A 447 64.42 45.09 4.53
N MET A 448 64.28 44.05 5.36
CA MET A 448 65.11 43.84 6.54
C MET A 448 66.57 43.67 6.13
N HIS A 449 66.86 42.83 5.13
CA HIS A 449 68.21 42.63 4.62
C HIS A 449 68.79 43.89 3.93
N GLU A 450 67.96 44.63 3.17
CA GLU A 450 68.35 45.95 2.63
C GLU A 450 68.75 46.92 3.74
N MET A 451 68.00 46.94 4.87
CA MET A 451 68.37 47.74 6.05
C MET A 451 69.58 47.20 6.81
N GLU A 452 69.81 45.89 6.91
CA GLU A 452 71.02 45.31 7.49
C GLU A 452 72.30 45.72 6.72
N VAL A 453 72.20 45.79 5.39
CA VAL A 453 73.29 46.24 4.52
C VAL A 453 73.56 47.74 4.73
N GLU A 454 72.51 48.57 4.81
CA GLU A 454 72.66 50.00 5.06
C GLU A 454 73.18 50.30 6.48
N ILE A 455 72.76 49.53 7.49
CA ILE A 455 73.32 49.61 8.86
C ILE A 455 74.83 49.34 8.81
N LYS A 456 75.27 48.23 8.18
CA LYS A 456 76.71 47.92 8.06
C LYS A 456 77.48 49.00 7.29
N ARG A 457 76.86 49.63 6.29
CA ARG A 457 77.43 50.78 5.56
C ARG A 457 77.67 51.97 6.50
N LEU A 458 76.66 52.33 7.30
CA LEU A 458 76.73 53.42 8.28
C LEU A 458 77.66 53.11 9.46
N GLU A 459 77.79 51.84 9.87
CA GLU A 459 78.74 51.43 10.90
C GLU A 459 80.21 51.57 10.45
N ASN A 460 80.50 51.23 9.18
CA ASN A 460 81.81 51.47 8.58
C ASN A 460 82.10 52.98 8.50
N GLU A 461 81.17 53.80 7.99
CA GLU A 461 81.32 55.28 7.93
C GLU A 461 81.57 55.87 9.33
N ARG A 462 80.86 55.38 10.36
CA ARG A 462 81.06 55.75 11.76
C ARG A 462 82.47 55.41 12.26
N GLU A 463 83.02 54.26 11.87
CA GLU A 463 84.35 53.82 12.30
C GLU A 463 85.48 54.56 11.57
N GLU A 464 85.33 54.85 10.28
CA GLU A 464 86.22 55.74 9.52
C GLU A 464 86.25 57.14 10.14
N LEU A 465 85.09 57.74 10.41
CA LEU A 465 84.97 59.03 11.09
C LEU A 465 85.56 59.00 12.51
N SER A 466 85.40 57.89 13.25
CA SER A 466 86.01 57.72 14.57
C SER A 466 87.54 57.62 14.50
N SER A 467 88.10 57.01 13.45
CA SER A 467 89.56 56.99 13.22
C SER A 467 90.07 58.39 12.90
N ALA A 468 89.45 59.08 11.94
CA ALA A 468 89.81 60.45 11.57
C ALA A 468 89.72 61.42 12.76
N TYR A 469 88.72 61.27 13.64
CA TYR A 469 88.62 62.03 14.88
C TYR A 469 89.80 61.78 15.83
N ARG A 470 90.20 60.52 16.04
CA ARG A 470 91.35 60.17 16.91
C ARG A 470 92.67 60.75 16.38
N GLU A 471 92.87 60.72 15.05
CA GLU A 471 94.04 61.32 14.41
C GLU A 471 94.05 62.85 14.58
N ALA A 472 92.91 63.51 14.37
CA ALA A 472 92.76 64.95 14.63
C ALA A 472 92.99 65.30 16.11
N GLU A 473 92.51 64.50 17.06
CA GLU A 473 92.72 64.70 18.49
C GLU A 473 94.19 64.49 18.90
N ALA A 474 94.88 63.54 18.28
CA ALA A 474 96.32 63.30 18.48
C ALA A 474 97.16 64.49 17.96
N LEU A 475 96.86 65.00 16.76
CA LEU A 475 97.48 66.21 16.22
C LEU A 475 97.21 67.44 17.11
N ARG A 476 95.96 67.60 17.60
CA ARG A 476 95.59 68.68 18.54
C ARG A 476 96.43 68.63 19.81
N LYS A 477 96.62 67.45 20.40
CA LYS A 477 97.48 67.23 21.59
C LYS A 477 98.96 67.49 21.29
N GLN A 478 99.43 67.22 20.07
CA GLN A 478 100.80 67.53 19.65
C GLN A 478 101.04 69.06 19.56
N GLU A 479 100.08 69.83 19.06
CA GLU A 479 100.18 71.30 19.05
C GLU A 479 100.02 71.91 20.45
N GLU A 480 99.13 71.38 21.30
CA GLU A 480 99.06 71.78 22.72
C GLU A 480 100.40 71.56 23.44
N ALA A 481 101.07 70.43 23.21
CA ALA A 481 102.38 70.14 23.79
C ALA A 481 103.49 71.09 23.29
N LYS A 482 103.42 71.59 22.05
CA LYS A 482 104.31 72.65 21.55
C LYS A 482 104.01 74.00 22.21
N ALA A 483 102.73 74.36 22.33
CA ALA A 483 102.32 75.61 22.98
C ALA A 483 102.74 75.66 24.47
N MET A 484 102.66 74.53 25.18
CA MET A 484 103.16 74.41 26.56
C MET A 484 104.68 74.61 26.67
N ARG A 485 105.48 74.13 25.71
CA ARG A 485 106.94 74.37 25.67
C ARG A 485 107.26 75.84 25.46
N LEU A 486 106.65 76.47 24.44
CA LEU A 486 106.78 77.90 24.20
C LEU A 486 106.37 78.74 25.41
N THR A 487 105.35 78.32 26.16
CA THR A 487 104.92 78.98 27.40
C THR A 487 105.96 78.84 28.52
N ALA A 488 106.61 77.68 28.65
CA ALA A 488 107.67 77.44 29.63
C ALA A 488 108.97 78.20 29.30
N GLU A 489 109.32 78.32 28.03
CA GLU A 489 110.42 79.18 27.56
C GLU A 489 110.15 80.66 27.92
N LEU A 490 108.89 81.11 27.74
CA LEU A 490 108.46 82.46 28.10
C LEU A 490 108.53 82.74 29.61
N THR A 491 108.19 81.76 30.47
CA THR A 491 108.31 81.92 31.93
C THR A 491 109.76 81.86 32.41
N GLN A 492 110.63 81.07 31.77
CA GLN A 492 112.07 81.09 32.05
C GLN A 492 112.67 82.48 31.78
N VAL A 493 112.42 83.05 30.60
CA VAL A 493 112.89 84.40 30.24
C VAL A 493 112.38 85.45 31.26
N ARG A 494 111.13 85.32 31.72
CA ARG A 494 110.56 86.20 32.73
C ARG A 494 111.35 86.17 34.05
N HIS A 495 111.73 84.97 34.51
CA HIS A 495 112.50 84.78 35.73
C HIS A 495 113.95 85.30 35.63
N GLU A 496 114.54 85.30 34.43
CA GLU A 496 115.85 85.93 34.18
C GLU A 496 115.80 87.47 34.31
N TYR A 497 114.66 88.10 33.98
CA TYR A 497 114.43 89.53 34.25
C TYR A 497 114.19 89.83 35.73
N GLU A 498 113.45 88.99 36.47
CA GLU A 498 113.22 89.16 37.91
C GLU A 498 114.55 89.17 38.71
N LYS A 499 115.48 88.29 38.38
CA LYS A 499 116.81 88.25 39.01
C LYS A 499 117.65 89.52 38.76
N ARG A 500 117.46 90.21 37.64
CA ARG A 500 118.10 91.50 37.36
C ARG A 500 117.48 92.65 38.17
N LEU A 501 116.22 92.53 38.59
CA LEU A 501 115.53 93.52 39.40
C LEU A 501 116.02 93.49 40.85
N ILE A 502 116.09 92.30 41.46
CA ILE A 502 116.53 92.11 42.86
C ILE A 502 117.96 92.66 43.07
N ALA A 503 118.86 92.42 42.11
CA ALA A 503 120.23 92.95 42.13
C ALA A 503 120.35 94.49 42.06
N LYS A 504 119.24 95.20 41.79
CA LYS A 504 119.15 96.68 41.87
C LYS A 504 118.50 97.18 43.17
N GLU A 505 117.82 96.32 43.91
CA GLU A 505 117.23 96.65 45.21
C GLU A 505 118.28 96.55 46.34
N GLU A 506 119.21 95.60 46.25
CA GLU A 506 120.28 95.42 47.23
C GLU A 506 121.26 96.61 47.35
N GLU A 507 121.47 97.37 46.27
CA GLU A 507 122.26 98.61 46.31
C GLU A 507 121.60 99.67 47.22
N ILE A 508 120.27 99.76 47.21
CA ILE A 508 119.50 100.79 47.94
C ILE A 508 119.48 100.49 49.45
N GLU A 509 119.40 99.21 49.83
CA GLU A 509 119.33 98.79 51.23
C GLU A 509 120.63 99.09 52.00
N SER A 510 121.76 99.21 51.30
CA SER A 510 123.06 99.56 51.88
C SER A 510 123.07 100.94 52.55
N LEU A 511 122.39 101.94 51.95
CA LEU A 511 122.38 103.33 52.40
C LEU A 511 121.57 103.55 53.68
N ARG A 512 120.60 102.67 53.98
CA ARG A 512 119.72 102.80 55.15
C ARG A 512 120.41 102.51 56.48
N LYS A 513 121.36 101.57 56.50
CA LYS A 513 121.99 101.09 57.74
C LYS A 513 122.82 102.14 58.48
N GLN A 514 123.27 103.19 57.79
CA GLN A 514 124.12 104.23 58.38
C GLN A 514 123.39 105.12 59.41
N MET A 515 122.06 105.26 59.33
CA MET A 515 121.28 106.19 60.16
C MET A 515 120.72 105.58 61.47
N GLN A 516 120.82 104.26 61.65
CA GLN A 516 120.18 103.57 62.78
C GLN A 516 120.91 103.77 64.13
N ILE A 517 122.21 104.05 64.09
CA ILE A 517 123.14 103.90 65.24
C ILE A 517 123.01 105.02 66.29
N GLU A 518 122.54 106.22 65.93
CA GLU A 518 122.46 107.35 66.87
C GLU A 518 121.30 107.24 67.88
N ILE A 519 120.31 106.36 67.64
CA ILE A 519 119.04 106.35 68.39
C ILE A 519 119.13 105.59 69.72
N GLU A 520 120.07 104.64 69.88
CA GLU A 520 120.06 103.69 71.00
C GLU A 520 120.53 104.27 72.35
N GLN A 521 121.17 105.45 72.37
CA GLN A 521 121.80 106.00 73.59
C GLN A 521 120.84 106.62 74.62
N LEU A 522 119.55 106.80 74.31
CA LEU A 522 118.61 107.55 75.17
C LEU A 522 117.73 106.69 76.10
N SER A 523 117.61 105.38 75.88
CA SER A 523 116.60 104.53 76.52
C SER A 523 116.85 104.17 77.99
N GLN A 524 117.99 104.56 78.57
CA GLN A 524 118.43 104.07 79.90
C GLN A 524 117.73 104.71 81.12
N ARG A 525 116.77 105.62 80.92
CA ARG A 525 116.09 106.38 82.00
C ARG A 525 114.73 105.83 82.46
N VAL A 526 114.40 104.58 82.14
CA VAL A 526 113.06 103.98 82.36
C VAL A 526 112.81 103.44 83.78
N ALA A 527 113.85 103.32 84.62
CA ALA A 527 113.84 102.47 85.82
C ALA A 527 112.92 102.88 87.00
N GLU A 528 112.37 104.10 87.05
CA GLU A 528 111.72 104.64 88.26
C GLU A 528 110.18 104.52 88.30
N ALA A 529 109.54 104.00 87.24
CA ALA A 529 108.08 104.02 87.10
C ALA A 529 107.31 102.86 87.77
N GLU A 530 107.98 101.78 88.17
CA GLU A 530 107.38 100.47 88.39
C GLU A 530 106.48 100.37 89.65
N ALA A 531 106.61 101.30 90.60
CA ALA A 531 105.92 101.26 91.90
C ALA A 531 104.37 101.29 91.84
N LYS A 532 103.77 101.66 90.69
CA LYS A 532 102.31 101.88 90.57
C LYS A 532 101.47 100.62 90.31
N VAL A 533 102.06 99.52 89.84
CA VAL A 533 101.29 98.34 89.36
C VAL A 533 100.65 97.53 90.50
N LYS A 534 101.19 97.63 91.72
CA LYS A 534 100.90 96.69 92.83
C LYS A 534 99.49 96.80 93.44
N THR A 535 98.74 97.87 93.15
CA THR A 535 97.42 98.15 93.74
C THR A 535 96.23 97.56 92.95
N GLU A 536 96.36 97.32 91.65
CA GLU A 536 95.26 96.80 90.82
C GLU A 536 94.91 95.34 91.13
N VAL A 537 95.91 94.50 91.41
CA VAL A 537 95.76 93.04 91.59
C VAL A 537 94.78 92.70 92.72
N ALA A 538 94.75 93.50 93.79
CA ALA A 538 93.86 93.30 94.92
C ALA A 538 92.36 93.47 94.56
N ARG A 539 92.05 94.31 93.57
CA ARG A 539 90.67 94.57 93.12
C ARG A 539 90.06 93.38 92.38
N ILE A 540 90.85 92.69 91.56
CA ILE A 540 90.40 91.59 90.69
C ILE A 540 89.97 90.37 91.52
N LYS A 541 90.78 89.99 92.53
CA LYS A 541 90.51 88.81 93.38
C LYS A 541 89.13 88.85 94.04
N LYS A 542 88.67 90.02 94.49
CA LYS A 542 87.38 90.18 95.18
C LYS A 542 86.17 90.08 94.24
N LYS A 543 86.35 90.29 92.93
CA LYS A 543 85.29 90.13 91.92
C LYS A 543 85.04 88.66 91.56
N MET A 544 86.12 87.88 91.37
CA MET A 544 86.02 86.47 91.01
C MET A 544 85.33 85.62 92.09
N GLN A 545 85.51 85.95 93.37
CA GLN A 545 84.90 85.19 94.47
C GLN A 545 83.35 85.19 94.42
N VAL A 546 82.74 86.30 93.98
CA VAL A 546 81.27 86.43 93.86
C VAL A 546 80.73 85.59 92.70
N GLN A 547 81.43 85.61 91.57
CA GLN A 547 81.03 84.86 90.36
C GLN A 547 81.05 83.35 90.58
N ILE A 548 81.94 82.83 91.45
CA ILE A 548 81.95 81.42 91.83
C ILE A 548 80.66 81.06 92.57
N THR A 549 80.28 81.82 93.60
CA THR A 549 79.06 81.56 94.39
C THR A 549 77.76 81.67 93.57
N GLU A 550 77.70 82.55 92.57
CA GLU A 550 76.55 82.65 91.65
C GLU A 550 76.43 81.42 90.73
N LEU A 551 77.56 80.89 90.25
CA LEU A 551 77.60 79.70 89.40
C LEU A 551 77.27 78.41 90.19
N GLU A 552 77.74 78.30 91.43
CA GLU A 552 77.41 77.16 92.32
C GLU A 552 75.90 77.08 92.58
N MET A 553 75.23 78.20 92.86
CA MET A 553 73.78 78.25 93.03
C MET A 553 73.02 77.92 91.73
N SER A 554 73.52 78.35 90.57
CA SER A 554 72.92 78.04 89.28
C SER A 554 73.00 76.53 88.95
N LEU A 555 74.13 75.89 89.26
CA LEU A 555 74.36 74.47 89.00
C LEU A 555 73.43 73.57 89.84
N ASP A 556 73.20 73.91 91.12
CA ASP A 556 72.34 73.10 91.99
C ASP A 556 70.86 73.13 91.56
N VAL A 557 70.37 74.29 91.08
CA VAL A 557 69.03 74.42 90.47
C VAL A 557 68.91 73.56 89.21
N ALA A 558 69.92 73.58 88.33
CA ALA A 558 69.92 72.78 87.10
C ALA A 558 69.94 71.27 87.39
N ASN A 559 70.73 70.82 88.36
CA ASN A 559 70.76 69.41 88.80
C ASN A 559 69.39 68.95 89.35
N LYS A 560 68.72 69.81 90.13
CA LYS A 560 67.40 69.52 90.69
C LYS A 560 66.33 69.38 89.61
N GLN A 561 66.33 70.27 88.62
CA GLN A 561 65.46 70.19 87.45
C GLN A 561 65.69 68.91 86.62
N ASN A 562 66.95 68.50 86.42
CA ASN A 562 67.30 67.26 85.72
C ASN A 562 66.72 66.02 86.42
N ILE A 563 66.83 65.94 87.75
CA ILE A 563 66.27 64.84 88.56
C ILE A 563 64.74 64.74 88.41
N ASP A 564 64.02 65.87 88.41
CA ASP A 564 62.56 65.87 88.28
C ASP A 564 62.09 65.59 86.83
N LEU A 565 62.88 65.97 85.82
CA LEU A 565 62.67 65.53 84.43
C LEU A 565 62.88 64.01 84.29
N GLN A 566 63.91 63.43 84.92
CA GLN A 566 64.12 61.96 84.88
C GLN A 566 62.99 61.18 85.56
N LYS A 567 62.41 61.69 86.66
CA LYS A 567 61.20 61.10 87.27
C LYS A 567 60.01 61.17 86.30
N THR A 568 59.85 62.29 85.60
CA THR A 568 58.77 62.50 84.62
C THR A 568 58.90 61.53 83.43
N ILE A 569 60.11 61.35 82.89
CA ILE A 569 60.40 60.38 81.82
C ILE A 569 60.07 58.95 82.27
N LYS A 570 60.46 58.54 83.48
CA LYS A 570 60.11 57.21 84.01
C LYS A 570 58.60 57.01 84.16
N LYS A 571 57.86 58.03 84.63
CA LYS A 571 56.39 57.97 84.73
C LYS A 571 55.73 57.85 83.35
N GLN A 572 56.16 58.65 82.37
CA GLN A 572 55.64 58.59 81.00
C GLN A 572 55.95 57.23 80.34
N SER A 573 57.16 56.71 80.52
CA SER A 573 57.55 55.38 80.04
C SER A 573 56.64 54.28 80.59
N LEU A 574 56.32 54.31 81.89
CA LEU A 574 55.45 53.32 82.51
C LEU A 574 54.02 53.38 81.93
N GLN A 575 53.47 54.59 81.80
CA GLN A 575 52.14 54.79 81.20
C GLN A 575 52.08 54.36 79.73
N ILE A 576 53.17 54.48 78.97
CA ILE A 576 53.24 53.96 77.59
C ILE A 576 53.15 52.43 77.59
N THR A 577 53.88 51.71 78.44
CA THR A 577 53.75 50.24 78.56
C THR A 577 52.37 49.79 79.04
N GLU A 578 51.75 50.52 79.97
CA GLU A 578 50.38 50.23 80.44
C GLU A 578 49.34 50.43 79.30
N LEU A 579 49.47 51.51 78.52
CA LEU A 579 48.61 51.77 77.36
C LEU A 579 48.83 50.77 76.22
N GLN A 580 50.07 50.31 76.00
CA GLN A 580 50.37 49.24 75.03
C GLN A 580 49.73 47.92 75.44
N ALA A 581 49.88 47.49 76.69
CA ALA A 581 49.23 46.28 77.19
C ALA A 581 47.69 46.34 77.11
N HIS A 582 47.09 47.50 77.36
CA HIS A 582 45.66 47.70 77.15
C HIS A 582 45.25 47.68 75.66
N TYR A 583 46.07 48.26 74.77
CA TYR A 583 45.81 48.22 73.33
C TYR A 583 45.85 46.79 72.79
N ASP A 584 46.86 46.01 73.16
CA ASP A 584 47.04 44.62 72.70
C ASP A 584 45.90 43.71 73.16
N GLU A 585 45.44 43.85 74.41
CA GLU A 585 44.28 43.09 74.92
C GLU A 585 42.96 43.51 74.27
N ILE A 586 42.75 44.81 74.01
CA ILE A 586 41.58 45.29 73.24
C ILE A 586 41.63 44.75 71.80
N HIS A 587 42.81 44.72 71.17
CA HIS A 587 43.00 44.17 69.82
C HIS A 587 42.73 42.66 69.79
N ARG A 588 43.16 41.92 70.82
CA ARG A 588 42.88 40.48 70.99
C ARG A 588 41.39 40.19 71.16
N GLN A 589 40.68 41.00 71.96
CA GLN A 589 39.23 40.90 72.14
C GLN A 589 38.46 41.30 70.86
N LEU A 590 38.96 42.28 70.11
CA LEU A 590 38.41 42.67 68.80
C LEU A 590 38.55 41.53 67.79
N GLN A 591 39.71 40.89 67.67
CA GLN A 591 39.87 39.73 66.78
C GLN A 591 38.95 38.58 67.19
N GLN A 592 38.86 38.26 68.47
CA GLN A 592 37.99 37.19 68.97
C GLN A 592 36.50 37.45 68.69
N THR A 593 36.05 38.71 68.73
CA THR A 593 34.67 39.09 68.38
C THR A 593 34.43 39.14 66.87
N VAL A 594 35.42 39.53 66.06
CA VAL A 594 35.38 39.42 64.59
C VAL A 594 35.30 37.95 64.14
N ASP A 595 36.05 37.05 64.77
CA ASP A 595 36.00 35.61 64.47
C ASP A 595 34.62 35.01 64.81
N GLN A 596 34.05 35.37 65.96
CA GLN A 596 32.69 34.98 66.36
C GLN A 596 31.61 35.55 65.43
N LEU A 597 31.78 36.79 64.96
CA LEU A 597 30.91 37.38 63.94
C LEU A 597 31.02 36.61 62.61
N GLY A 598 32.23 36.25 62.17
CA GLY A 598 32.47 35.48 60.96
C GLY A 598 31.97 34.02 61.01
N VAL A 599 31.86 33.42 62.20
CA VAL A 599 31.14 32.15 62.41
C VAL A 599 29.63 32.36 62.36
N SER A 600 29.13 33.41 63.01
CA SER A 600 27.69 33.73 63.06
C SER A 600 27.12 34.10 61.68
N GLN A 601 27.85 34.89 60.89
CA GLN A 601 27.49 35.24 59.51
C GLN A 601 27.40 34.01 58.61
N ARG A 602 28.39 33.10 58.68
CA ARG A 602 28.35 31.82 57.94
C ARG A 602 27.17 30.95 58.35
N ARG A 603 26.80 30.92 59.64
CA ARG A 603 25.60 30.22 60.12
C ARG A 603 24.30 30.87 59.61
N CYS A 604 24.21 32.20 59.58
CA CYS A 604 23.07 32.90 59.00
C CYS A 604 22.94 32.66 57.48
N GLN A 605 24.07 32.63 56.75
CA GLN A 605 24.10 32.31 55.32
C GLN A 605 23.63 30.87 55.04
N ALA A 606 24.06 29.89 55.85
CA ALA A 606 23.59 28.50 55.74
C ALA A 606 22.08 28.39 56.00
N LEU A 607 21.59 28.97 57.11
CA LEU A 607 20.16 28.99 57.44
C LEU A 607 19.31 29.74 56.40
N GLN A 608 19.87 30.76 55.74
CA GLN A 608 19.21 31.47 54.66
C GLN A 608 19.13 30.60 53.38
N ALA A 609 20.19 29.87 53.05
CA ALA A 609 20.15 28.91 51.93
C ALA A 609 19.14 27.78 52.20
N GLU A 610 19.08 27.24 53.42
CA GLU A 610 18.06 26.26 53.83
C GLU A 610 16.62 26.83 53.73
N LEU A 611 16.42 28.09 54.11
CA LEU A 611 15.14 28.80 53.96
C LEU A 611 14.75 29.00 52.48
N GLU A 612 15.72 29.25 51.61
CA GLU A 612 15.51 29.49 50.18
C GLU A 612 15.29 28.17 49.42
N GLU A 613 15.99 27.09 49.78
CA GLU A 613 15.73 25.73 49.30
C GLU A 613 14.33 25.24 49.72
N THR A 614 13.97 25.38 51.00
CA THR A 614 12.63 24.98 51.48
C THR A 614 11.50 25.80 50.85
N ARG A 615 11.73 27.06 50.49
CA ARG A 615 10.80 27.87 49.69
C ARG A 615 10.65 27.36 48.26
N VAL A 616 11.75 27.01 47.58
CA VAL A 616 11.68 26.43 46.22
C VAL A 616 10.94 25.09 46.24
N ASN A 617 11.23 24.23 47.22
CA ASN A 617 10.53 22.95 47.41
C ASN A 617 9.03 23.15 47.69
N LEU A 618 8.66 24.14 48.51
CA LEU A 618 7.25 24.50 48.75
C LEU A 618 6.54 25.02 47.49
N GLU A 619 7.19 25.90 46.72
CA GLU A 619 6.64 26.36 45.44
C GLU A 619 6.49 25.23 44.42
N GLN A 620 7.46 24.31 44.35
CA GLN A 620 7.40 23.14 43.48
C GLN A 620 6.25 22.20 43.88
N ALA A 621 6.06 21.95 45.18
CA ALA A 621 4.93 21.19 45.70
C ALA A 621 3.58 21.87 45.41
N LEU A 622 3.48 23.20 45.54
CA LEU A 622 2.26 23.96 45.22
C LEU A 622 1.95 23.96 43.72
N ARG A 623 2.96 24.01 42.86
CA ARG A 623 2.80 23.88 41.38
C ARG A 623 2.39 22.46 40.99
N ALA A 624 2.96 21.44 41.63
CA ALA A 624 2.56 20.04 41.43
C ALA A 624 1.10 19.82 41.88
N ARG A 625 0.71 20.34 43.06
CA ARG A 625 -0.67 20.27 43.56
C ARG A 625 -1.66 20.88 42.56
N ARG A 626 -1.36 22.06 42.01
CA ARG A 626 -2.22 22.72 41.00
C ARG A 626 -2.33 21.94 39.69
N MET A 627 -1.26 21.31 39.22
CA MET A 627 -1.34 20.44 38.04
C MET A 627 -2.18 19.17 38.31
N LEU A 628 -2.08 18.58 39.51
CA LEU A 628 -2.93 17.46 39.92
C LEU A 628 -4.40 17.88 40.09
N GLU A 629 -4.67 19.05 40.66
CA GLU A 629 -6.02 19.63 40.77
C GLU A 629 -6.64 19.83 39.38
N GLN A 630 -5.89 20.41 38.43
CA GLN A 630 -6.34 20.58 37.05
C GLN A 630 -6.54 19.23 36.33
N GLN A 631 -5.64 18.27 36.49
CA GLN A 631 -5.79 16.92 35.93
C GLN A 631 -7.03 16.20 36.49
N ILE A 632 -7.38 16.43 37.77
CA ILE A 632 -8.61 15.89 38.37
C ILE A 632 -9.86 16.54 37.73
N GLU A 633 -9.85 17.86 37.47
CA GLU A 633 -10.95 18.52 36.75
C GLU A 633 -11.07 18.02 35.29
N GLU A 634 -9.96 17.89 34.57
CA GLU A 634 -9.92 17.37 33.19
C GLU A 634 -10.42 15.91 33.12
N VAL A 635 -9.97 15.04 34.04
CA VAL A 635 -10.45 13.66 34.16
C VAL A 635 -11.93 13.61 34.56
N THR A 636 -12.40 14.52 35.43
CA THR A 636 -13.81 14.58 35.82
C THR A 636 -14.70 15.03 34.65
N SER A 637 -14.28 16.03 33.87
CA SER A 637 -14.94 16.41 32.62
C SER A 637 -14.98 15.23 31.65
N ARG A 638 -13.85 14.52 31.49
CA ARG A 638 -13.77 13.36 30.59
C ARG A 638 -14.65 12.18 31.05
N ILE A 639 -14.81 11.97 32.36
CA ILE A 639 -15.77 10.99 32.92
C ILE A 639 -17.20 11.41 32.61
N ASN A 640 -17.55 12.70 32.71
CA ASN A 640 -18.89 13.20 32.38
C ASN A 640 -19.20 13.09 30.87
N GLU A 641 -18.23 13.40 30.00
CA GLU A 641 -18.31 13.16 28.56
C GLU A 641 -18.53 11.68 28.24
N LEU A 642 -17.67 10.80 28.79
CA LEU A 642 -17.74 9.35 28.57
C LEU A 642 -19.05 8.77 29.10
N THR A 643 -19.56 9.26 30.24
CA THR A 643 -20.87 8.85 30.78
C THR A 643 -22.00 9.25 29.84
N THR A 644 -21.97 10.48 29.30
CA THR A 644 -22.96 10.97 28.32
C THR A 644 -22.89 10.17 27.01
N ILE A 645 -21.69 9.86 26.53
CA ILE A 645 -21.45 9.00 25.37
C ILE A 645 -21.99 7.58 25.64
N ASN A 646 -21.78 7.03 26.83
CA ASN A 646 -22.21 5.67 27.19
C ASN A 646 -23.74 5.57 27.31
N VAL A 647 -24.41 6.60 27.83
CA VAL A 647 -25.89 6.73 27.81
C VAL A 647 -26.40 6.80 26.37
N ASN A 648 -25.78 7.60 25.51
CA ASN A 648 -26.15 7.71 24.10
C ASN A 648 -25.93 6.40 23.33
N LEU A 649 -24.80 5.71 23.57
CA LEU A 649 -24.50 4.39 22.99
C LEU A 649 -25.47 3.33 23.51
N THR A 650 -25.88 3.37 24.77
CA THR A 650 -26.89 2.46 25.33
C THR A 650 -28.25 2.70 24.67
N SER A 651 -28.66 3.97 24.49
CA SER A 651 -29.89 4.31 23.78
C SER A 651 -29.86 3.90 22.30
N ALA A 652 -28.73 4.10 21.61
CA ALA A 652 -28.53 3.66 20.23
C ALA A 652 -28.55 2.12 20.13
N LYS A 653 -27.90 1.42 21.07
CA LYS A 653 -27.92 -0.04 21.17
C LYS A 653 -29.36 -0.55 21.32
N SER A 654 -30.14 -0.01 22.26
CA SER A 654 -31.53 -0.47 22.45
C SER A 654 -32.46 -0.16 21.26
N LYS A 655 -32.16 0.87 20.45
CA LYS A 655 -32.83 1.07 19.16
C LYS A 655 -32.44 0.00 18.15
N LEU A 656 -31.15 -0.26 17.98
CA LEU A 656 -30.64 -1.31 17.08
C LEU A 656 -31.13 -2.71 17.50
N GLU A 657 -31.28 -2.99 18.80
CA GLU A 657 -31.89 -4.22 19.31
C GLU A 657 -33.38 -4.32 18.93
N ALA A 658 -34.14 -3.22 19.01
CA ALA A 658 -35.54 -3.18 18.58
C ALA A 658 -35.70 -3.30 17.05
N GLU A 659 -34.85 -2.62 16.28
CA GLU A 659 -34.78 -2.71 14.81
C GLU A 659 -34.39 -4.13 14.38
N PHE A 660 -33.44 -4.77 15.08
CA PHE A 660 -33.06 -6.17 14.85
C PHE A 660 -34.20 -7.14 15.16
N MET A 661 -34.96 -6.93 16.25
CA MET A 661 -36.14 -7.76 16.53
C MET A 661 -37.26 -7.58 15.49
N SER A 662 -37.43 -6.37 14.94
CA SER A 662 -38.34 -6.15 13.79
C SER A 662 -37.86 -6.93 12.57
N LEU A 663 -36.59 -6.78 12.19
CA LEU A 663 -36.00 -7.46 11.03
C LEU A 663 -36.02 -8.99 11.18
N GLN A 664 -35.89 -9.51 12.41
CA GLN A 664 -36.06 -10.92 12.71
C GLN A 664 -37.51 -11.38 12.48
N SER A 665 -38.50 -10.58 12.90
CA SER A 665 -39.92 -10.85 12.62
C SER A 665 -40.19 -10.87 11.11
N ASP A 666 -39.70 -9.86 10.37
CA ASP A 666 -39.83 -9.76 8.92
C ASP A 666 -39.18 -10.98 8.22
N TYR A 667 -38.00 -11.42 8.69
CA TYR A 667 -37.31 -12.60 8.20
C TYR A 667 -38.07 -13.91 8.50
N GLU A 668 -38.74 -14.00 9.65
CA GLU A 668 -39.61 -15.13 9.99
C GLU A 668 -40.90 -15.15 9.14
N GLU A 669 -41.44 -13.99 8.76
CA GLU A 669 -42.57 -13.91 7.82
C GLU A 669 -42.16 -14.29 6.39
N ILE A 670 -41.04 -13.77 5.90
CA ILE A 670 -40.47 -14.16 4.59
C ILE A 670 -40.17 -15.66 4.55
N ASN A 671 -39.70 -16.28 5.65
CA ASN A 671 -39.52 -17.73 5.72
C ASN A 671 -40.85 -18.52 5.70
N LYS A 672 -41.94 -17.98 6.27
CA LYS A 672 -43.28 -18.59 6.17
C LYS A 672 -43.81 -18.48 4.75
N GLU A 673 -43.68 -17.33 4.09
CA GLU A 673 -44.08 -17.15 2.69
C GLU A 673 -43.27 -18.05 1.74
N LEU A 674 -41.96 -18.16 1.94
CA LEU A 674 -41.10 -19.04 1.16
C LEU A 674 -41.53 -20.51 1.28
N ARG A 675 -41.80 -20.99 2.50
CA ARG A 675 -42.34 -22.36 2.71
C ARG A 675 -43.71 -22.57 2.05
N ILE A 676 -44.59 -21.58 2.09
CA ILE A 676 -45.90 -21.64 1.40
C ILE A 676 -45.72 -21.64 -0.13
N SER A 677 -44.70 -20.94 -0.64
CA SER A 677 -44.32 -20.97 -2.06
C SER A 677 -43.75 -22.34 -2.47
N ASP A 678 -42.86 -22.91 -1.67
CA ASP A 678 -42.30 -24.25 -1.89
C ASP A 678 -43.39 -25.34 -1.82
N GLU A 679 -44.34 -25.25 -0.88
CA GLU A 679 -45.50 -26.14 -0.85
C GLU A 679 -46.35 -26.03 -2.13
N ARG A 680 -46.58 -24.82 -2.64
CA ARG A 680 -47.30 -24.60 -3.91
C ARG A 680 -46.51 -25.16 -5.09
N TYR A 681 -45.21 -24.91 -5.16
CA TYR A 681 -44.33 -25.46 -6.19
C TYR A 681 -44.34 -26.98 -6.20
N ASN A 682 -44.22 -27.62 -5.02
CA ASN A 682 -44.27 -29.07 -4.90
C ASN A 682 -45.63 -29.66 -5.29
N ARG A 683 -46.76 -29.01 -4.95
CA ARG A 683 -48.09 -29.42 -5.43
C ARG A 683 -48.19 -29.34 -6.96
N VAL A 684 -47.75 -28.23 -7.56
CA VAL A 684 -47.72 -28.06 -9.03
C VAL A 684 -46.76 -29.07 -9.69
N GLN A 685 -45.65 -29.44 -9.03
CA GLN A 685 -44.73 -30.47 -9.54
C GLN A 685 -45.35 -31.88 -9.49
N ILE A 686 -46.16 -32.18 -8.47
CA ILE A 686 -46.94 -33.43 -8.36
C ILE A 686 -48.06 -33.47 -9.41
N GLU A 687 -48.77 -32.36 -9.62
CA GLU A 687 -49.79 -32.21 -10.67
C GLU A 687 -49.18 -32.33 -12.08
N LEU A 688 -48.01 -31.73 -12.31
CA LEU A 688 -47.24 -31.85 -13.54
C LEU A 688 -46.76 -33.29 -13.78
N LYS A 689 -46.36 -34.01 -12.72
CA LYS A 689 -46.03 -35.44 -12.81
C LYS A 689 -47.27 -36.26 -13.17
N SER A 690 -48.38 -36.06 -12.46
CA SER A 690 -49.66 -36.75 -12.70
C SER A 690 -50.16 -36.54 -14.14
N THR A 691 -50.17 -35.29 -14.62
CA THR A 691 -50.57 -34.98 -16.00
C THR A 691 -49.60 -35.51 -17.05
N LYS A 692 -48.30 -35.59 -16.76
CA LYS A 692 -47.32 -36.28 -17.61
C LYS A 692 -47.56 -37.80 -17.66
N ASP A 693 -47.86 -38.42 -16.52
CA ASP A 693 -48.10 -39.87 -16.43
C ASP A 693 -49.41 -40.23 -17.17
N VAL A 694 -50.45 -39.39 -17.08
CA VAL A 694 -51.67 -39.49 -17.91
C VAL A 694 -51.39 -39.28 -19.41
N LEU A 695 -50.49 -38.35 -19.77
CA LEU A 695 -50.07 -38.16 -21.16
C LEU A 695 -49.32 -39.39 -21.72
N ILE A 696 -48.54 -40.08 -20.88
CA ILE A 696 -47.89 -41.35 -21.24
C ILE A 696 -48.93 -42.46 -21.42
N GLU A 697 -49.93 -42.56 -20.54
CA GLU A 697 -51.05 -43.49 -20.74
C GLU A 697 -51.80 -43.23 -22.05
N GLU A 698 -52.08 -41.97 -22.41
CA GLU A 698 -52.74 -41.63 -23.67
C GLU A 698 -51.83 -41.85 -24.89
N GLN A 699 -50.51 -41.66 -24.78
CA GLN A 699 -49.57 -42.08 -25.82
C GLN A 699 -49.54 -43.60 -25.99
N GLU A 700 -49.58 -44.38 -24.90
CA GLU A 700 -49.73 -45.83 -24.99
C GLU A 700 -51.07 -46.27 -25.60
N ARG A 701 -52.18 -45.59 -25.25
CA ARG A 701 -53.51 -45.83 -25.85
C ARG A 701 -53.48 -45.52 -27.35
N LEU A 702 -52.87 -44.41 -27.77
CA LEU A 702 -52.68 -44.07 -29.18
C LEU A 702 -51.83 -45.12 -29.90
N VAL A 703 -50.72 -45.58 -29.33
CA VAL A 703 -49.89 -46.66 -29.93
C VAL A 703 -50.68 -47.98 -30.04
N LYS A 704 -51.48 -48.34 -29.03
CA LYS A 704 -52.35 -49.53 -29.06
C LYS A 704 -53.45 -49.39 -30.12
N ILE A 705 -54.07 -48.21 -30.24
CA ILE A 705 -55.05 -47.89 -31.29
C ILE A 705 -54.40 -47.92 -32.68
N GLU A 706 -53.16 -47.45 -32.83
CA GLU A 706 -52.44 -47.45 -34.11
C GLU A 706 -51.94 -48.85 -34.50
N GLN A 707 -51.62 -49.71 -33.53
CA GLN A 707 -51.40 -51.14 -33.74
C GLN A 707 -52.69 -51.86 -34.17
N ILE A 708 -53.82 -51.60 -33.50
CA ILE A 708 -55.14 -52.14 -33.87
C ILE A 708 -55.53 -51.66 -35.28
N LYS A 709 -55.34 -50.37 -35.57
CA LYS A 709 -55.53 -49.78 -36.90
C LYS A 709 -54.66 -50.50 -37.94
N LYS A 710 -53.36 -50.72 -37.68
CA LYS A 710 -52.50 -51.48 -38.60
C LYS A 710 -52.94 -52.93 -38.78
N SER A 711 -53.43 -53.60 -37.73
CA SER A 711 -53.99 -54.95 -37.88
C SER A 711 -55.28 -54.96 -38.72
N LEU A 712 -56.13 -53.94 -38.58
CA LEU A 712 -57.32 -53.75 -39.40
C LEU A 712 -56.98 -53.32 -40.83
N GLU A 713 -55.94 -52.51 -41.05
CA GLU A 713 -55.43 -52.16 -42.38
C GLU A 713 -54.82 -53.40 -43.07
N MET A 714 -54.13 -54.28 -42.32
CA MET A 714 -53.69 -55.59 -42.82
C MET A 714 -54.85 -56.54 -43.07
N GLU A 715 -55.89 -56.56 -42.23
CA GLU A 715 -57.06 -57.42 -42.41
C GLU A 715 -57.92 -56.94 -43.59
N VAL A 716 -58.12 -55.63 -43.75
CA VAL A 716 -58.72 -55.01 -44.92
C VAL A 716 -57.86 -55.30 -46.16
N HIS A 717 -56.53 -55.15 -46.11
CA HIS A 717 -55.66 -55.48 -47.24
C HIS A 717 -55.73 -56.97 -47.61
N ASN A 718 -55.75 -57.88 -46.62
CA ASN A 718 -55.95 -59.31 -46.85
C ASN A 718 -57.34 -59.61 -47.43
N LEU A 719 -58.38 -58.89 -47.01
CA LEU A 719 -59.72 -58.98 -47.60
C LEU A 719 -59.76 -58.39 -49.02
N THR A 720 -59.03 -57.31 -49.30
CA THR A 720 -58.86 -56.75 -50.65
C THR A 720 -58.13 -57.74 -51.55
N VAL A 721 -56.99 -58.29 -51.13
CA VAL A 721 -56.25 -59.33 -51.87
C VAL A 721 -57.13 -60.58 -52.07
N ARG A 722 -57.94 -60.97 -51.08
CA ARG A 722 -58.87 -62.10 -51.20
C ARG A 722 -60.08 -61.80 -52.09
N ILE A 723 -60.50 -60.53 -52.19
CA ILE A 723 -61.46 -60.06 -53.21
C ILE A 723 -60.78 -60.07 -54.57
N GLU A 724 -59.55 -59.57 -54.72
CA GLU A 724 -58.76 -59.61 -55.96
C GLU A 724 -58.47 -61.05 -56.41
N GLU A 725 -58.27 -62.00 -55.48
CA GLU A 725 -58.15 -63.44 -55.79
C GLU A 725 -59.50 -64.04 -56.21
N VAL A 726 -60.61 -63.69 -55.55
CA VAL A 726 -61.96 -64.13 -55.94
C VAL A 726 -62.36 -63.52 -57.29
N GLU A 727 -62.04 -62.26 -57.54
CA GLU A 727 -62.23 -61.56 -58.81
C GLU A 727 -61.29 -62.09 -59.89
N ALA A 728 -60.02 -62.40 -59.60
CA ALA A 728 -59.11 -63.04 -60.55
C ALA A 728 -59.57 -64.45 -60.91
N ASN A 729 -60.07 -65.23 -59.95
CA ASN A 729 -60.66 -66.54 -60.22
C ASN A 729 -62.01 -66.42 -60.97
N ALA A 730 -62.84 -65.43 -60.65
CA ALA A 730 -64.08 -65.13 -61.36
C ALA A 730 -63.82 -64.55 -62.77
N LEU A 731 -62.71 -63.85 -62.99
CA LEU A 731 -62.25 -63.38 -64.30
C LEU A 731 -61.55 -64.49 -65.09
N ALA A 732 -60.90 -65.47 -64.44
CA ALA A 732 -60.33 -66.64 -65.10
C ALA A 732 -61.41 -67.65 -65.52
N GLY A 733 -62.39 -67.91 -64.64
CA GLY A 733 -63.60 -68.64 -64.97
C GLY A 733 -64.46 -67.88 -65.98
N GLY A 734 -64.67 -66.58 -65.73
CA GLY A 734 -65.42 -65.65 -66.57
C GLY A 734 -64.86 -65.59 -67.99
N LYS A 735 -63.55 -65.34 -68.19
CA LYS A 735 -62.95 -65.33 -69.54
C LYS A 735 -63.05 -66.68 -70.26
N ARG A 736 -63.04 -67.82 -69.55
CA ARG A 736 -63.28 -69.15 -70.15
C ARG A 736 -64.74 -69.38 -70.52
N VAL A 737 -65.70 -68.85 -69.75
CA VAL A 737 -67.14 -68.92 -70.04
C VAL A 737 -67.49 -67.94 -71.16
N VAL A 738 -67.04 -66.69 -71.07
CA VAL A 738 -67.21 -65.63 -72.08
C VAL A 738 -66.60 -66.07 -73.41
N SER A 739 -65.36 -66.57 -73.47
CA SER A 739 -64.78 -67.06 -74.73
C SER A 739 -65.59 -68.20 -75.36
N LYS A 740 -66.19 -69.10 -74.54
CA LYS A 740 -67.13 -70.11 -75.05
C LYS A 740 -68.46 -69.51 -75.51
N LEU A 741 -68.99 -68.50 -74.82
CA LEU A 741 -70.20 -67.80 -75.20
C LEU A 741 -69.99 -66.91 -76.43
N GLU A 742 -68.82 -66.31 -76.63
CA GLU A 742 -68.44 -65.54 -77.82
C GLU A 742 -68.18 -66.42 -79.06
N SER A 743 -67.80 -67.69 -78.85
CA SER A 743 -67.89 -68.70 -79.92
C SER A 743 -69.37 -68.98 -80.18
N ARG A 744 -70.12 -69.41 -79.16
CA ARG A 744 -71.53 -69.81 -79.26
C ARG A 744 -72.41 -68.72 -79.87
N ILE A 745 -72.13 -67.45 -79.58
CA ILE A 745 -72.83 -66.28 -80.15
C ILE A 745 -72.45 -66.12 -81.61
N ARG A 746 -71.18 -66.18 -82.02
CA ARG A 746 -70.82 -66.15 -83.45
C ARG A 746 -71.37 -67.35 -84.23
N ASP A 747 -71.36 -68.54 -83.63
CA ASP A 747 -71.95 -69.75 -84.21
C ASP A 747 -73.47 -69.54 -84.42
N ILE A 748 -74.18 -69.02 -83.41
CA ILE A 748 -75.62 -68.71 -83.46
C ILE A 748 -75.93 -67.51 -84.36
N GLU A 749 -75.04 -66.52 -84.50
CA GLU A 749 -75.19 -65.37 -85.40
C GLU A 749 -75.05 -65.81 -86.85
N ILE A 750 -74.10 -66.70 -87.16
CA ILE A 750 -73.97 -67.34 -88.48
C ILE A 750 -75.19 -68.23 -88.77
N GLU A 751 -75.63 -69.07 -87.82
CA GLU A 751 -76.87 -69.85 -87.96
C GLU A 751 -78.10 -68.95 -88.13
N LEU A 752 -78.17 -67.80 -87.45
CA LEU A 752 -79.25 -66.83 -87.57
C LEU A 752 -79.23 -66.06 -88.90
N GLU A 753 -78.07 -65.78 -89.48
CA GLU A 753 -77.97 -65.17 -90.81
C GLU A 753 -78.22 -66.17 -91.95
N GLU A 754 -77.80 -67.42 -91.78
CA GLU A 754 -78.26 -68.51 -92.64
C GLU A 754 -79.78 -68.71 -92.52
N GLU A 755 -80.33 -68.78 -91.31
CA GLU A 755 -81.77 -69.00 -91.13
C GLU A 755 -82.61 -67.79 -91.55
N LYS A 756 -82.10 -66.55 -91.43
CA LYS A 756 -82.70 -65.37 -92.08
C LYS A 756 -82.70 -65.50 -93.60
N ARG A 757 -81.62 -65.98 -94.23
CA ARG A 757 -81.59 -66.28 -95.67
C ARG A 757 -82.58 -67.38 -96.04
N ARG A 758 -82.59 -68.52 -95.31
CA ARG A 758 -83.53 -69.62 -95.51
C ARG A 758 -84.97 -69.17 -95.29
N HIS A 759 -85.25 -68.30 -94.33
CA HIS A 759 -86.59 -67.75 -94.08
C HIS A 759 -87.05 -66.80 -95.19
N VAL A 760 -86.18 -65.93 -95.72
CA VAL A 760 -86.49 -65.11 -96.90
C VAL A 760 -86.78 -65.98 -98.13
N GLU A 761 -85.98 -67.03 -98.36
CA GLU A 761 -86.21 -67.97 -99.47
C GLU A 761 -87.50 -68.79 -99.26
N THR A 762 -87.77 -69.20 -98.01
CA THR A 762 -89.01 -69.89 -97.61
C THR A 762 -90.22 -68.99 -97.78
N GLN A 763 -90.15 -67.68 -97.48
CA GLN A 763 -91.26 -66.75 -97.79
C GLN A 763 -91.49 -66.58 -99.30
N LYS A 764 -90.45 -66.60 -100.15
CA LYS A 764 -90.63 -66.62 -101.61
C LYS A 764 -91.30 -67.91 -102.08
N VAL A 765 -90.89 -69.06 -101.54
CA VAL A 765 -91.50 -70.36 -101.83
C VAL A 765 -92.95 -70.41 -101.32
N LEU A 766 -93.21 -69.88 -100.11
CA LEU A 766 -94.55 -69.80 -99.53
C LEU A 766 -95.47 -68.96 -100.42
N ARG A 767 -95.07 -67.76 -100.85
CA ARG A 767 -95.89 -66.93 -101.76
C ARG A 767 -96.16 -67.61 -103.11
N LYS A 768 -95.21 -68.39 -103.64
CA LYS A 768 -95.44 -69.25 -104.83
C LYS A 768 -96.42 -70.40 -104.53
N LYS A 769 -96.34 -71.01 -103.34
CA LYS A 769 -97.25 -72.07 -102.90
C LYS A 769 -98.66 -71.55 -102.60
N GLU A 770 -98.81 -70.37 -102.00
CA GLU A 770 -100.07 -69.67 -101.79
C GLU A 770 -100.78 -69.38 -103.13
N TYR A 771 -100.03 -68.95 -104.15
CA TYR A 771 -100.57 -68.77 -105.50
C TYR A 771 -101.03 -70.10 -106.10
N ARG A 772 -100.23 -71.17 -105.96
CA ARG A 772 -100.59 -72.52 -106.44
C ARG A 772 -101.74 -73.15 -105.65
N ILE A 773 -101.90 -72.82 -104.37
CA ILE A 773 -103.06 -73.22 -103.55
C ILE A 773 -104.32 -72.51 -104.04
N LYS A 774 -104.25 -71.24 -104.44
CA LYS A 774 -105.39 -70.54 -105.05
C LYS A 774 -105.77 -71.13 -106.41
N GLU A 775 -104.82 -71.50 -107.26
CA GLU A 775 -105.11 -72.29 -108.47
C GLU A 775 -105.79 -73.63 -108.13
N LEU A 776 -105.28 -74.37 -107.14
CA LEU A 776 -105.85 -75.67 -106.74
C LEU A 776 -107.23 -75.55 -106.08
N ILE A 777 -107.57 -74.43 -105.45
CA ILE A 777 -108.92 -74.17 -104.92
C ILE A 777 -109.89 -73.96 -106.08
N VAL A 778 -109.54 -73.14 -107.09
CA VAL A 778 -110.37 -72.94 -108.29
C VAL A 778 -110.54 -74.25 -109.06
N GLN A 779 -109.47 -75.02 -109.23
CA GLN A 779 -109.51 -76.36 -109.83
C GLN A 779 -110.47 -77.30 -109.07
N ALA A 780 -110.44 -77.27 -107.73
CA ALA A 780 -111.32 -78.09 -106.90
C ALA A 780 -112.80 -77.63 -106.95
N GLU A 781 -113.06 -76.33 -107.14
CA GLU A 781 -114.41 -75.81 -107.35
C GLU A 781 -114.98 -76.22 -108.72
N GLU A 782 -114.16 -76.23 -109.78
CA GLU A 782 -114.50 -76.77 -111.10
C GLU A 782 -114.77 -78.29 -111.05
N ASP A 783 -113.88 -79.07 -110.43
CA ASP A 783 -114.06 -80.51 -110.22
C ASP A 783 -115.32 -80.82 -109.40
N HIS A 784 -115.65 -79.99 -108.39
CA HIS A 784 -116.85 -80.18 -107.58
C HIS A 784 -118.15 -79.92 -108.37
N GLN A 785 -118.14 -79.00 -109.36
CA GLN A 785 -119.26 -78.88 -110.30
C GLN A 785 -119.38 -80.11 -111.19
N ALA A 786 -118.27 -80.64 -111.73
CA ALA A 786 -118.29 -81.87 -112.53
C ALA A 786 -118.82 -83.09 -111.74
N ILE A 787 -118.41 -83.25 -110.48
CA ILE A 787 -118.91 -84.29 -109.56
C ILE A 787 -120.41 -84.13 -109.30
N THR A 788 -120.92 -82.90 -109.23
CA THR A 788 -122.35 -82.63 -109.00
C THR A 788 -123.21 -83.12 -110.18
N ILE A 789 -122.77 -82.86 -111.42
CA ILE A 789 -123.42 -83.36 -112.64
C ILE A 789 -123.38 -84.89 -112.69
N LEU A 790 -122.27 -85.51 -112.27
CA LEU A 790 -122.14 -86.97 -112.18
C LEU A 790 -123.10 -87.58 -111.16
N ASN A 791 -123.19 -87.04 -109.94
CA ASN A 791 -124.13 -87.53 -108.91
C ASN A 791 -125.58 -87.49 -109.38
N ASP A 792 -125.98 -86.43 -110.10
CA ASP A 792 -127.33 -86.29 -110.64
C ASP A 792 -127.65 -87.34 -111.73
N SER A 793 -126.62 -87.92 -112.38
CA SER A 793 -126.76 -89.08 -113.28
C SER A 793 -126.80 -90.43 -112.54
N VAL A 794 -126.07 -90.56 -111.43
CA VAL A 794 -125.93 -91.81 -110.66
C VAL A 794 -127.24 -92.22 -110.01
N ASP A 795 -127.91 -91.35 -109.24
CA ASP A 795 -129.05 -91.80 -108.44
C ASP A 795 -130.37 -91.93 -109.22
N LYS A 796 -130.43 -91.44 -110.47
CA LYS A 796 -131.43 -91.87 -111.47
C LYS A 796 -131.32 -93.36 -111.85
N LEU A 797 -130.21 -94.03 -111.51
CA LEU A 797 -130.04 -95.49 -111.55
C LEU A 797 -130.39 -96.15 -110.19
N SER A 798 -130.16 -95.45 -109.08
CA SER A 798 -130.45 -95.92 -107.71
C SER A 798 -131.94 -96.14 -107.46
N GLU A 799 -132.82 -95.32 -108.03
CA GLU A 799 -134.27 -95.58 -108.03
C GLU A 799 -134.63 -96.91 -108.73
N LYS A 800 -134.02 -97.20 -109.90
CA LYS A 800 -134.20 -98.48 -110.59
C LYS A 800 -133.73 -99.66 -109.73
N CYS A 801 -132.57 -99.55 -109.09
CA CYS A 801 -132.03 -100.57 -108.19
C CYS A 801 -132.93 -100.84 -106.97
N LYS A 802 -133.57 -99.82 -106.40
CA LYS A 802 -134.51 -99.97 -105.27
C LYS A 802 -135.81 -100.67 -105.68
N MET A 803 -136.25 -100.52 -106.93
CA MET A 803 -137.38 -101.29 -107.47
C MET A 803 -137.07 -102.79 -107.51
N TYR A 804 -135.89 -103.18 -108.02
CA TYR A 804 -135.48 -104.59 -108.05
C TYR A 804 -135.28 -105.19 -106.66
N LYS A 805 -134.73 -104.45 -105.69
CA LYS A 805 -134.60 -104.94 -104.30
C LYS A 805 -135.93 -105.35 -103.68
N ARG A 806 -137.04 -104.70 -104.05
CA ARG A 806 -138.37 -105.04 -103.51
C ARG A 806 -138.87 -106.41 -103.99
N GLN A 807 -138.39 -106.91 -105.13
CA GLN A 807 -138.72 -108.25 -105.66
C GLN A 807 -137.86 -109.38 -105.05
N LEU A 808 -136.71 -109.07 -104.46
CA LEU A 808 -135.77 -110.07 -103.94
C LEU A 808 -136.19 -110.63 -102.57
N VAL A 809 -136.57 -109.75 -101.63
CA VAL A 809 -136.89 -110.14 -100.24
C VAL A 809 -138.14 -111.03 -100.16
N GLU A 810 -139.05 -110.88 -101.13
CA GLU A 810 -140.24 -111.72 -101.30
C GLU A 810 -139.89 -113.19 -101.60
N GLN A 811 -138.68 -113.47 -102.13
CA GLN A 811 -138.13 -114.83 -102.28
C GLN A 811 -137.37 -115.32 -101.05
N GLU A 812 -136.69 -114.46 -100.29
CA GLU A 812 -135.93 -114.88 -99.10
C GLU A 812 -136.84 -115.46 -98.00
N GLY A 813 -138.09 -114.98 -97.90
CA GLY A 813 -139.12 -115.53 -97.01
C GLY A 813 -139.45 -117.02 -97.25
N MET A 814 -139.19 -117.55 -98.44
CA MET A 814 -139.34 -118.98 -98.76
C MET A 814 -138.20 -119.83 -98.18
N SER A 815 -137.02 -119.24 -97.95
CA SER A 815 -135.77 -119.99 -97.73
C SER A 815 -135.60 -120.51 -96.30
N GLN A 816 -135.83 -119.67 -95.28
CA GLN A 816 -135.57 -120.07 -93.89
C GLN A 816 -136.50 -121.17 -93.36
N GLN A 817 -137.67 -121.40 -93.98
CA GLN A 817 -138.51 -122.59 -93.71
C GLN A 817 -137.82 -123.92 -94.09
N SER A 818 -136.69 -123.87 -94.80
CA SER A 818 -135.84 -125.04 -95.05
C SER A 818 -134.93 -125.37 -93.85
N LEU A 819 -134.38 -124.35 -93.17
CA LEU A 819 -133.35 -124.54 -92.14
C LEU A 819 -133.86 -125.34 -90.93
N THR A 820 -135.13 -125.18 -90.57
CA THR A 820 -135.82 -125.89 -89.48
C THR A 820 -135.81 -127.41 -89.63
N ARG A 821 -135.63 -127.95 -90.86
CA ARG A 821 -135.48 -129.39 -91.10
C ARG A 821 -134.09 -129.93 -90.73
N VAL A 822 -133.05 -129.10 -90.79
CA VAL A 822 -131.66 -129.55 -90.80
C VAL A 822 -131.20 -130.05 -89.43
N ARG A 823 -131.27 -129.20 -88.38
CA ARG A 823 -130.77 -129.48 -87.01
C ARG A 823 -131.21 -130.82 -86.38
N ARG A 824 -132.32 -131.38 -86.86
CA ARG A 824 -132.93 -132.64 -86.42
C ARG A 824 -131.94 -133.82 -86.39
N PHE A 825 -131.00 -133.87 -87.34
CA PHE A 825 -129.95 -134.89 -87.41
C PHE A 825 -128.94 -134.83 -86.26
N GLN A 826 -128.81 -133.71 -85.54
CA GLN A 826 -127.76 -133.58 -84.52
C GLN A 826 -128.03 -134.43 -83.26
N ARG A 827 -129.29 -134.79 -83.02
CA ARG A 827 -129.73 -135.71 -81.95
C ARG A 827 -129.43 -137.18 -82.23
N GLU A 828 -128.96 -137.51 -83.44
CA GLU A 828 -128.53 -138.87 -83.79
C GLU A 828 -127.07 -139.14 -83.40
N LEU A 829 -126.29 -138.07 -83.14
CA LEU A 829 -124.91 -138.17 -82.66
C LEU A 829 -124.86 -138.49 -81.15
N GLU A 830 -125.77 -137.91 -80.37
CA GLU A 830 -125.89 -138.08 -78.91
C GLU A 830 -126.06 -139.56 -78.51
N ALA A 831 -126.61 -140.39 -79.40
CA ALA A 831 -126.82 -141.82 -79.16
C ALA A 831 -125.59 -142.72 -79.45
N ALA A 832 -124.46 -142.17 -79.91
CA ALA A 832 -123.30 -142.94 -80.36
C ALA A 832 -122.25 -143.18 -79.26
N GLU A 833 -121.96 -142.19 -78.43
CA GLU A 833 -120.80 -142.22 -77.50
C GLU A 833 -121.10 -142.95 -76.18
N GLU A 834 -122.37 -143.01 -75.74
CA GLU A 834 -122.84 -143.86 -74.62
C GLU A 834 -122.60 -145.38 -74.83
N ARG A 835 -122.15 -145.80 -76.03
CA ARG A 835 -121.72 -147.17 -76.33
C ARG A 835 -120.20 -147.40 -76.28
N ALA A 836 -119.40 -146.35 -76.14
CA ALA A 836 -117.97 -146.46 -75.86
C ALA A 836 -117.70 -146.72 -74.35
N ASP A 837 -118.53 -146.14 -73.47
CA ASP A 837 -118.43 -146.24 -71.99
C ASP A 837 -118.16 -147.65 -71.46
N GLN A 838 -118.91 -148.65 -71.96
CA GLN A 838 -118.96 -149.97 -71.33
C GLN A 838 -117.71 -150.84 -71.56
N ALA A 839 -116.77 -150.41 -72.41
CA ALA A 839 -115.65 -151.24 -72.87
C ALA A 839 -114.36 -151.07 -72.04
N GLU A 840 -113.81 -149.85 -71.93
CA GLU A 840 -112.51 -149.64 -71.27
C GLU A 840 -112.55 -149.90 -69.74
N SER A 841 -113.73 -149.75 -69.13
CA SER A 841 -114.02 -150.06 -67.73
C SER A 841 -113.54 -151.46 -67.30
N ASN A 842 -113.57 -152.44 -68.21
CA ASN A 842 -113.15 -153.83 -67.92
C ASN A 842 -111.65 -154.12 -68.19
N LEU A 843 -110.93 -153.25 -68.91
CA LEU A 843 -109.58 -153.58 -69.41
C LEU A 843 -108.42 -152.92 -68.64
N SER A 844 -108.65 -151.83 -67.91
CA SER A 844 -107.60 -151.24 -67.07
C SER A 844 -107.27 -152.13 -65.86
N LEU A 845 -108.26 -152.86 -65.33
CA LEU A 845 -108.13 -153.73 -64.15
C LEU A 845 -107.12 -154.88 -64.33
N ILE A 846 -106.78 -155.25 -65.57
CA ILE A 846 -105.84 -156.33 -65.92
C ILE A 846 -104.52 -155.77 -66.50
N ARG A 847 -104.30 -154.44 -66.49
CA ARG A 847 -102.97 -153.85 -66.79
C ARG A 847 -101.95 -153.99 -65.65
N ALA A 848 -102.24 -154.85 -64.67
CA ALA A 848 -101.23 -155.45 -63.82
C ALA A 848 -100.48 -156.56 -64.58
N LYS A 849 -99.14 -156.43 -64.67
CA LYS A 849 -98.16 -157.38 -65.27
C LYS A 849 -98.03 -157.35 -66.82
N HIS A 850 -96.82 -156.98 -67.28
CA HIS A 850 -96.13 -157.40 -68.52
C HIS A 850 -96.54 -156.86 -69.93
N ARG A 851 -95.66 -156.00 -70.49
CA ARG A 851 -94.98 -156.04 -71.83
C ARG A 851 -95.74 -155.87 -73.20
N SER A 852 -95.38 -154.78 -73.90
CA SER A 852 -94.82 -154.67 -75.29
C SER A 852 -95.62 -154.78 -76.63
N TRP A 853 -95.52 -153.70 -77.45
CA TRP A 853 -95.20 -153.60 -78.93
C TRP A 853 -96.27 -153.66 -80.11
N VAL A 854 -96.51 -152.48 -80.75
CA VAL A 854 -96.19 -152.08 -82.19
C VAL A 854 -97.14 -152.24 -83.47
N THR A 855 -97.23 -151.14 -84.29
CA THR A 855 -97.48 -150.93 -85.81
C THR A 855 -98.82 -150.57 -86.58
N THR A 856 -98.83 -149.38 -87.28
CA THR A 856 -99.27 -148.93 -88.70
C THR A 856 -100.70 -148.69 -89.35
N SER A 857 -100.88 -147.46 -89.97
CA SER A 857 -101.23 -147.03 -91.40
C SER A 857 -102.64 -146.77 -92.11
N GLN A 858 -102.88 -145.50 -92.59
CA GLN A 858 -103.19 -144.92 -93.99
C GLN A 858 -104.56 -144.77 -94.81
N ILE A 859 -104.77 -143.53 -95.41
CA ILE A 859 -105.22 -143.06 -96.81
C ILE A 859 -106.69 -143.33 -97.37
N PRO A 860 -107.34 -142.68 -98.43
CA PRO A 860 -107.08 -141.57 -99.44
C PRO A 860 -108.05 -140.31 -99.33
N GLY A 861 -108.62 -139.50 -100.29
CA GLY A 861 -108.72 -139.25 -101.79
C GLY A 861 -109.97 -138.31 -102.12
N GLY A 862 -110.38 -137.66 -103.26
CA GLY A 862 -109.98 -137.27 -104.66
C GLY A 862 -111.24 -137.11 -105.61
N LEU A 863 -111.42 -136.34 -106.74
CA LEU A 863 -110.81 -135.18 -107.46
C LEU A 863 -111.68 -134.67 -108.72
N LYS A 864 -111.35 -133.53 -109.39
CA LYS A 864 -111.76 -132.95 -110.76
C LYS A 864 -113.13 -132.21 -111.02
N GLN A 865 -113.47 -131.51 -112.14
CA GLN A 865 -112.81 -130.53 -113.12
C GLN A 865 -113.77 -130.02 -114.29
N VAL A 866 -113.36 -129.01 -115.12
CA VAL A 866 -113.80 -128.51 -116.50
C VAL A 866 -115.11 -127.66 -116.68
N ILE A 867 -115.45 -126.92 -117.78
CA ILE A 867 -115.06 -126.93 -119.24
C ILE A 867 -114.80 -125.54 -119.96
N VAL A 868 -115.26 -125.26 -121.20
CA VAL A 868 -114.69 -124.35 -122.27
C VAL A 868 -115.76 -123.75 -123.26
N THR A 869 -115.54 -122.57 -123.93
CA THR A 869 -116.09 -122.08 -125.27
C THR A 869 -115.58 -120.65 -125.67
N GLU A 870 -115.42 -120.36 -126.98
CA GLU A 870 -114.87 -119.12 -127.66
C GLU A 870 -115.94 -118.37 -128.53
N GLU A 871 -115.80 -117.34 -129.40
CA GLU A 871 -114.76 -116.48 -130.09
C GLU A 871 -115.46 -115.09 -130.45
N THR A 872 -115.07 -114.00 -131.18
CA THR A 872 -114.00 -113.38 -132.06
C THR A 872 -114.10 -111.82 -131.85
N SER A 873 -113.53 -110.76 -132.49
CA SER A 873 -112.65 -110.34 -133.64
C SER A 873 -112.02 -108.94 -133.25
N SER A 874 -111.57 -107.90 -134.01
CA SER A 874 -111.31 -107.38 -135.41
C SER A 874 -110.57 -105.99 -135.25
N THR A 875 -110.43 -104.99 -136.16
CA THR A 875 -109.69 -104.73 -137.45
C THR A 875 -109.49 -103.17 -137.58
N THR A 876 -108.57 -102.46 -138.27
CA THR A 876 -107.30 -102.67 -139.06
C THR A 876 -106.67 -101.26 -139.39
N SER A 877 -105.40 -101.16 -139.86
CA SER A 877 -104.58 -99.97 -140.22
C SER A 877 -103.94 -99.21 -139.03
N GLN A 878 -102.66 -98.79 -138.99
CA GLN A 878 -101.59 -98.52 -139.98
C GLN A 878 -101.78 -97.20 -140.75
N TYR A 879 -101.00 -96.13 -140.55
CA TYR A 879 -99.85 -95.95 -139.64
C TYR A 879 -100.08 -96.34 -138.18
#